data_AF-A0A8J6J645-F1
#
_entry.id   AF-A0A8J6J645-F1
#
_cell.length_a   1.000
_cell.length_b   1.000
_cell.length_c   1.000
_cell.angle_alpha   90.00
_cell.angle_beta   90.00
_cell.angle_gamma   90.00
#
_symmetry.space_group_name_H-M   'P 1'
#
loop_
_entity.id
_entity.type
_entity.pdbx_description
1 polymer ?
#
loop_
_entity_poly.entity_id
_entity_poly.type
_entity_poly.pdbx_seq_one_letter_code
_entity_poly.pdbx_strand_id
1 'polypeptide(L)'
;MTEPSAEDQAAAKAVSDRIAALTGESTEEDVQAARAAYDALTGAQKALVTHLDTLTALEQRFAAAAAVAAVEELLAALPGADAVTLDDRPAIQAARAAYSVMTAEQQSQVSEALLEKLADAERVLNALLAVRGAYTITADMGQAEIDAAVAQAEGVITVQPGNYGVENTYKSIRLTRDAAISLSGVYEHFHLIIDNGADVTVQSDGAVLQGQVLDGIGSENGFYYGDYYTGILIKHGSLNVNTSLTLSDYNMAIKLGIGGSSNPAELNVGGGALLTIRNCHQTDHPSSGSADYWGGGMEEGDGVTGGQGHGATGSGIFVAGTGEAAVNVSGGAVLGSTGNWGALYATTGYLTLHVDAAAAHFDESTGWDGIYSCDNTSVSRLRIELTHGAALSCNGNRRNGITGQGDMSRWRIDASGNSTFNCDGNRAIGINNMGLVLSASGGSVSGNGSHGATNVALDAENAQLTCSGNRYLGLNITKTNVGAAQTNITQNSAVAANGNGGAGIRFQVTSGTQIHDSTIEATGSGVGTSLYGYAVKPGDSGYWADVAAKATVNVTGSIVTVGTWSLYNSSGSKLPSVWNLAAGANIVRVSSNPAFETGRDIFDDPADTVAGRTIVTSGSLNGSRRNMSGTYEFATLNPQENLDDTLLKPATAVYAAPVNDYGTALTLFKVTNPYQSINVYDPNGKAAYDYTTAYDDGSDFVWAAVVVVHYDATEGTIQANGTAQSGAPEQFQNMDDGTQIGCAATDAAAGYEVSDYTINGADLHTTGRTLPTAAICLAAGIM
;
A
#
# COMPACT_ATOMS: atom_id res chain seq x y z
N MET A 1 21.86 -16.46 15.65
CA MET A 1 21.54 -17.75 15.00
C MET A 1 22.84 -18.54 14.89
N THR A 2 22.84 -19.84 15.22
CA THR A 2 23.97 -20.72 14.94
C THR A 2 24.11 -20.90 13.43
N GLU A 3 25.33 -20.88 12.89
CA GLU A 3 25.56 -21.11 11.46
C GLU A 3 24.96 -22.45 11.00
N PRO A 4 24.45 -22.53 9.75
CA PRO A 4 23.87 -23.77 9.22
C PRO A 4 24.91 -24.88 9.20
N SER A 5 24.54 -26.09 9.65
CA SER A 5 25.45 -27.24 9.63
C SER A 5 25.70 -27.73 8.19
N ALA A 6 26.77 -28.51 7.99
CA ALA A 6 27.03 -29.15 6.69
C ALA A 6 25.87 -30.08 6.25
N GLU A 7 25.14 -30.67 7.19
CA GLU A 7 23.92 -31.45 6.90
C GLU A 7 22.77 -30.56 6.42
N ASP A 8 22.61 -29.36 6.99
CA ASP A 8 21.59 -28.40 6.54
C ASP A 8 21.87 -27.91 5.12
N GLN A 9 23.13 -27.64 4.80
CA GLN A 9 23.55 -27.26 3.45
C GLN A 9 23.33 -28.42 2.45
N ALA A 10 23.62 -29.66 2.84
CA ALA A 10 23.42 -30.82 1.98
C ALA A 10 21.92 -31.09 1.70
N ALA A 11 21.06 -30.97 2.71
CA ALA A 11 19.62 -31.12 2.56
C ALA A 11 19.01 -30.02 1.66
N ALA A 12 19.40 -28.76 1.88
CA ALA A 12 18.95 -27.64 1.06
C ALA A 12 19.45 -27.74 -0.39
N LYS A 13 20.69 -28.20 -0.59
CA LYS A 13 21.25 -28.42 -1.94
C LYS A 13 20.47 -29.52 -2.68
N ALA A 14 20.13 -30.63 -2.02
CA ALA A 14 19.37 -31.70 -2.65
C ALA A 14 17.98 -31.23 -3.16
N VAL A 15 17.31 -30.35 -2.41
CA VAL A 15 16.05 -29.73 -2.83
C VAL A 15 16.29 -28.69 -3.93
N SER A 16 17.32 -27.85 -3.82
CA SER A 16 17.67 -26.87 -4.86
C SER A 16 17.97 -27.52 -6.20
N ASP A 17 18.74 -28.62 -6.20
CA ASP A 17 19.06 -29.39 -7.41
C ASP A 17 17.78 -30.00 -8.02
N ARG A 18 16.83 -30.44 -7.18
CA ARG A 18 15.54 -30.96 -7.63
C ARG A 18 14.66 -29.89 -8.27
N ILE A 19 14.63 -28.68 -7.69
CA ILE A 19 13.90 -27.55 -8.26
C ILE A 19 14.56 -27.08 -9.57
N ALA A 20 15.89 -27.02 -9.61
CA ALA A 20 16.64 -26.64 -10.81
C ALA A 20 16.47 -27.62 -11.98
N ALA A 21 16.10 -28.88 -11.69
CA ALA A 21 15.79 -29.88 -12.71
C ALA A 21 14.38 -29.71 -13.32
N LEU A 22 13.52 -28.85 -12.74
CA LEU A 22 12.21 -28.56 -13.31
C LEU A 22 12.35 -27.71 -14.57
N THR A 23 11.55 -28.03 -15.58
CA THR A 23 11.51 -27.32 -16.86
C THR A 23 10.05 -27.07 -17.26
N GLY A 24 9.83 -26.37 -18.37
CA GLY A 24 8.48 -26.18 -18.92
C GLY A 24 7.76 -27.49 -19.31
N GLU A 25 8.50 -28.60 -19.44
CA GLU A 25 7.96 -29.93 -19.74
C GLU A 25 7.72 -30.81 -18.50
N SER A 26 8.12 -30.35 -17.31
CA SER A 26 7.88 -31.09 -16.05
C SER A 26 6.37 -31.24 -15.78
N THR A 27 5.97 -32.38 -15.19
CA THR A 27 4.55 -32.64 -14.89
C THR A 27 4.10 -31.96 -13.61
N GLU A 28 2.78 -31.90 -13.38
CA GLU A 28 2.24 -31.37 -12.12
C GLU A 28 2.75 -32.19 -10.93
N GLU A 29 2.86 -33.52 -11.07
CA GLU A 29 3.42 -34.38 -10.03
C GLU A 29 4.89 -34.08 -9.73
N ASP A 30 5.70 -33.75 -10.74
CA ASP A 30 7.11 -33.37 -10.54
C ASP A 30 7.21 -32.10 -9.68
N VAL A 31 6.37 -31.12 -9.98
CA VAL A 31 6.28 -29.83 -9.28
C VAL A 31 5.77 -30.03 -7.85
N GLN A 32 4.69 -30.78 -7.66
CA GLN A 32 4.16 -31.11 -6.33
C GLN A 32 5.18 -31.87 -5.49
N ALA A 33 5.93 -32.79 -6.10
CA ALA A 33 6.96 -33.54 -5.38
C ALA A 33 8.18 -32.67 -5.02
N ALA A 34 8.51 -31.65 -5.82
CA ALA A 34 9.52 -30.65 -5.47
C ALA A 34 9.04 -29.73 -4.32
N ARG A 35 7.78 -29.30 -4.33
CA ARG A 35 7.16 -28.55 -3.23
C ARG A 35 7.14 -29.34 -1.93
N ALA A 36 6.72 -30.61 -1.98
CA ALA A 36 6.72 -31.48 -0.81
C ALA A 36 8.13 -31.69 -0.23
N ALA A 37 9.14 -31.79 -1.10
CA ALA A 37 10.54 -31.89 -0.68
C ALA A 37 11.04 -30.61 -0.02
N TYR A 38 10.68 -29.44 -0.56
CA TYR A 38 10.94 -28.14 0.06
C TYR A 38 10.23 -28.01 1.41
N ASP A 39 8.96 -28.37 1.49
CA ASP A 39 8.16 -28.19 2.71
C ASP A 39 8.62 -29.05 3.88
N ALA A 40 9.21 -30.21 3.60
CA ALA A 40 9.82 -31.12 4.58
C ALA A 40 11.13 -30.59 5.19
N LEU A 41 11.73 -29.53 4.64
CA LEU A 41 12.94 -28.92 5.17
C LEU A 41 12.68 -28.13 6.46
N THR A 42 13.70 -28.04 7.31
CA THR A 42 13.68 -27.15 8.48
C THR A 42 13.78 -25.67 8.05
N GLY A 43 13.41 -24.74 8.93
CA GLY A 43 13.50 -23.31 8.62
C GLY A 43 14.91 -22.84 8.22
N ALA A 44 15.95 -23.39 8.86
CA ALA A 44 17.34 -23.08 8.52
C ALA A 44 17.74 -23.65 7.15
N GLN A 45 17.20 -24.79 6.75
CA GLN A 45 17.44 -25.41 5.45
C GLN A 45 16.67 -24.71 4.33
N LYS A 46 15.40 -24.32 4.55
CA LYS A 46 14.59 -23.58 3.58
C LYS A 46 15.25 -22.25 3.18
N ALA A 47 15.89 -21.57 4.13
CA ALA A 47 16.63 -20.33 3.88
C ALA A 47 17.84 -20.46 2.93
N LEU A 48 18.31 -21.69 2.70
CA LEU A 48 19.43 -22.00 1.81
C LEU A 48 18.99 -22.53 0.44
N VAL A 49 17.68 -22.73 0.22
CA VAL A 49 17.17 -23.26 -1.06
C VAL A 49 17.16 -22.16 -2.12
N THR A 50 17.62 -22.50 -3.32
CA THR A 50 17.64 -21.62 -4.49
C THR A 50 16.64 -22.07 -5.55
N HIS A 51 16.36 -21.21 -6.54
CA HIS A 51 15.43 -21.45 -7.66
C HIS A 51 13.94 -21.57 -7.30
N LEU A 52 13.54 -21.10 -6.12
CA LEU A 52 12.14 -21.18 -5.66
C LEU A 52 11.17 -20.48 -6.62
N ASP A 53 11.59 -19.41 -7.29
CA ASP A 53 10.78 -18.71 -8.31
C ASP A 53 10.38 -19.62 -9.47
N THR A 54 11.23 -20.58 -9.85
CA THR A 54 10.91 -21.56 -10.90
C THR A 54 9.81 -22.52 -10.45
N LEU A 55 9.89 -22.99 -9.19
CA LEU A 55 8.86 -23.82 -8.60
C LEU A 55 7.53 -23.07 -8.53
N THR A 56 7.54 -21.85 -8.00
CA THR A 56 6.35 -21.00 -7.86
C THR A 56 5.71 -20.68 -9.22
N ALA A 57 6.50 -20.36 -10.24
CA ALA A 57 5.99 -20.08 -11.58
C ALA A 57 5.32 -21.31 -12.23
N LEU A 58 5.88 -22.49 -12.05
CA LEU A 58 5.28 -23.73 -12.56
C LEU A 58 3.99 -24.10 -11.82
N GLU A 59 3.94 -23.90 -10.50
CA GLU A 59 2.72 -24.08 -9.70
C GLU A 59 1.60 -23.15 -10.17
N GLN A 60 1.90 -21.87 -10.39
CA GLN A 60 0.94 -20.91 -10.93
C GLN A 60 0.46 -21.31 -12.32
N ARG A 61 1.35 -21.82 -13.19
CA ARG A 61 0.97 -22.30 -14.53
C ARG A 61 -0.01 -23.48 -14.46
N PHE A 62 0.24 -24.47 -13.61
CA PHE A 62 -0.66 -25.62 -13.45
C PHE A 62 -2.01 -25.22 -12.85
N ALA A 63 -2.00 -24.33 -11.85
CA ALA A 63 -3.24 -23.78 -11.30
C ALA A 63 -4.05 -23.03 -12.37
N ALA A 64 -3.39 -22.23 -13.21
CA ALA A 64 -4.04 -21.53 -14.32
C ALA A 64 -4.60 -22.49 -15.38
N ALA A 65 -3.85 -23.54 -15.75
CA ALA A 65 -4.29 -24.56 -16.69
C ALA A 65 -5.51 -25.35 -16.16
N ALA A 66 -5.51 -25.69 -14.86
CA ALA A 66 -6.64 -26.35 -14.22
C ALA A 66 -7.90 -25.47 -14.20
N ALA A 67 -7.74 -24.16 -13.94
CA ALA A 67 -8.85 -23.21 -13.99
C ALA A 67 -9.45 -23.10 -15.40
N VAL A 68 -8.60 -23.02 -16.44
CA VAL A 68 -9.06 -23.01 -17.85
C VAL A 68 -9.81 -24.30 -18.19
N ALA A 69 -9.24 -25.46 -17.85
CA ALA A 69 -9.87 -26.75 -18.14
C ALA A 69 -11.24 -26.91 -17.45
N ALA A 70 -11.38 -26.44 -16.21
CA ALA A 70 -12.66 -26.47 -15.49
C ALA A 70 -13.74 -25.61 -16.18
N VAL A 71 -13.38 -24.43 -16.70
CA VAL A 71 -14.31 -23.59 -17.45
C VAL A 71 -14.65 -24.21 -18.80
N GLU A 72 -13.67 -24.77 -19.51
CA GLU A 72 -13.93 -25.47 -20.76
C GLU A 72 -14.87 -26.67 -20.58
N GLU A 73 -14.77 -27.40 -19.46
CA GLU A 73 -15.70 -28.49 -19.12
C GLU A 73 -17.14 -27.99 -18.94
N LEU A 74 -17.33 -26.87 -18.21
CA LEU A 74 -18.65 -26.24 -18.06
C LEU A 74 -19.23 -25.80 -19.41
N LEU A 75 -18.42 -25.17 -20.26
CA LEU A 75 -18.84 -24.73 -21.59
C LEU A 75 -19.16 -25.91 -22.51
N ALA A 76 -18.37 -26.98 -22.44
CA ALA A 76 -18.58 -28.19 -23.22
C ALA A 76 -19.89 -28.89 -22.82
N ALA A 77 -20.26 -28.84 -21.54
CA ALA A 77 -21.50 -29.42 -21.00
C ALA A 77 -22.78 -28.67 -21.42
N LEU A 78 -22.68 -27.43 -21.92
CA LEU A 78 -23.86 -26.68 -22.36
C LEU A 78 -24.59 -27.42 -23.51
N PRO A 79 -25.92 -27.31 -23.61
CA PRO A 79 -26.66 -27.83 -24.75
C PRO A 79 -26.26 -27.10 -26.05
N GLY A 80 -26.46 -27.75 -27.19
CA GLY A 80 -26.39 -27.06 -28.49
C GLY A 80 -27.54 -26.07 -28.66
N ALA A 81 -27.37 -25.05 -29.52
CA ALA A 81 -28.32 -23.94 -29.68
C ALA A 81 -29.77 -24.40 -29.96
N ASP A 82 -29.96 -25.51 -30.67
CA ASP A 82 -31.26 -26.10 -31.00
C ASP A 82 -31.90 -26.90 -29.85
N ALA A 83 -31.13 -27.24 -28.83
CA ALA A 83 -31.55 -28.02 -27.66
C ALA A 83 -31.66 -27.17 -26.38
N VAL A 84 -31.31 -25.89 -26.42
CA VAL A 84 -31.44 -24.98 -25.26
C VAL A 84 -32.90 -24.89 -24.83
N THR A 85 -33.13 -25.06 -23.55
CA THR A 85 -34.43 -24.89 -22.87
C THR A 85 -34.29 -23.92 -21.70
N LEU A 86 -35.41 -23.59 -21.05
CA LEU A 86 -35.39 -22.74 -19.85
C LEU A 86 -34.72 -23.43 -18.65
N ASP A 87 -34.75 -24.77 -18.59
CA ASP A 87 -34.15 -25.54 -17.50
C ASP A 87 -32.61 -25.51 -17.57
N ASP A 88 -32.04 -25.16 -18.72
CA ASP A 88 -30.60 -25.00 -18.92
C ASP A 88 -30.06 -23.66 -18.39
N ARG A 89 -30.94 -22.76 -17.94
CA ARG A 89 -30.56 -21.42 -17.45
C ARG A 89 -29.48 -21.46 -16.36
N PRO A 90 -29.58 -22.28 -15.29
CA PRO A 90 -28.55 -22.32 -14.27
C PRO A 90 -27.18 -22.76 -14.82
N ALA A 91 -27.15 -23.71 -15.76
CA ALA A 91 -25.92 -24.19 -16.36
C ALA A 91 -25.25 -23.13 -17.24
N ILE A 92 -26.04 -22.42 -18.06
CA ILE A 92 -25.55 -21.33 -18.92
C ILE A 92 -25.01 -20.17 -18.06
N GLN A 93 -25.73 -19.79 -17.00
CA GLN A 93 -25.29 -18.74 -16.08
C GLN A 93 -24.02 -19.13 -15.32
N ALA A 94 -23.93 -20.38 -14.83
CA ALA A 94 -22.73 -20.89 -14.16
C ALA A 94 -21.50 -20.87 -15.09
N ALA A 95 -21.67 -21.28 -16.36
CA ALA A 95 -20.59 -21.24 -17.33
C ALA A 95 -20.13 -19.80 -17.65
N ARG A 96 -21.08 -18.85 -17.80
CA ARG A 96 -20.76 -17.42 -17.99
C ARG A 96 -20.05 -16.83 -16.78
N ALA A 97 -20.54 -17.11 -15.57
CA ALA A 97 -19.93 -16.62 -14.33
C ALA A 97 -18.50 -17.15 -14.19
N ALA A 98 -18.29 -18.46 -14.40
CA ALA A 98 -16.98 -19.08 -14.32
C ALA A 98 -15.99 -18.52 -15.35
N TYR A 99 -16.43 -18.24 -16.57
CA TYR A 99 -15.60 -17.57 -17.57
C TYR A 99 -15.27 -16.11 -17.21
N SER A 100 -16.21 -15.37 -16.62
CA SER A 100 -16.08 -13.94 -16.36
C SER A 100 -15.09 -13.59 -15.24
N VAL A 101 -14.81 -14.55 -14.35
CA VAL A 101 -13.83 -14.40 -13.25
C VAL A 101 -12.41 -14.85 -13.64
N MET A 102 -12.22 -15.37 -14.86
CA MET A 102 -10.90 -15.76 -15.36
C MET A 102 -10.07 -14.53 -15.74
N THR A 103 -8.74 -14.62 -15.52
CA THR A 103 -7.78 -13.61 -15.97
C THR A 103 -7.80 -13.45 -17.50
N ALA A 104 -7.37 -12.30 -18.04
CA ALA A 104 -7.32 -12.09 -19.49
C ALA A 104 -6.47 -13.15 -20.22
N GLU A 105 -5.34 -13.55 -19.62
CA GLU A 105 -4.49 -14.62 -20.14
C GLU A 105 -5.22 -15.96 -20.15
N GLN A 106 -5.93 -16.32 -19.08
CA GLN A 106 -6.72 -17.55 -19.02
C GLN A 106 -7.89 -17.53 -20.00
N GLN A 107 -8.62 -16.42 -20.12
CA GLN A 107 -9.72 -16.27 -21.08
C GLN A 107 -9.23 -16.47 -22.53
N SER A 108 -8.03 -15.96 -22.86
CA SER A 108 -7.43 -16.14 -24.18
C SER A 108 -7.08 -17.60 -24.51
N GLN A 109 -7.03 -18.48 -23.50
CA GLN A 109 -6.76 -19.91 -23.66
C GLN A 109 -8.03 -20.75 -23.80
N VAL A 110 -9.21 -20.21 -23.50
CA VAL A 110 -10.49 -20.91 -23.71
C VAL A 110 -10.80 -20.99 -25.20
N SER A 111 -11.18 -22.18 -25.69
CA SER A 111 -11.41 -22.34 -27.13
C SER A 111 -12.55 -21.45 -27.66
N GLU A 112 -12.31 -20.84 -28.82
CA GLU A 112 -13.28 -19.95 -29.49
C GLU A 112 -14.61 -20.66 -29.78
N ALA A 113 -14.58 -21.96 -30.11
CA ALA A 113 -15.76 -22.76 -30.36
C ALA A 113 -16.66 -22.92 -29.12
N LEU A 114 -16.06 -23.02 -27.92
CA LEU A 114 -16.81 -23.09 -26.67
C LEU A 114 -17.41 -21.72 -26.29
N LEU A 115 -16.71 -20.63 -26.62
CA LEU A 115 -17.23 -19.27 -26.44
C LEU A 115 -18.40 -18.98 -27.38
N GLU A 116 -18.32 -19.41 -28.64
CA GLU A 116 -19.43 -19.33 -29.60
C GLU A 116 -20.63 -20.14 -29.11
N LYS A 117 -20.39 -21.35 -28.58
CA LYS A 117 -21.43 -22.20 -28.01
C LYS A 117 -22.13 -21.53 -26.82
N LEU A 118 -21.38 -20.88 -25.93
CA LEU A 118 -21.96 -20.10 -24.82
C LEU A 118 -22.79 -18.93 -25.34
N ALA A 119 -22.26 -18.15 -26.29
CA ALA A 119 -22.96 -17.01 -26.87
C ALA A 119 -24.27 -17.43 -27.56
N ASP A 120 -24.26 -18.56 -28.27
CA ASP A 120 -25.45 -19.14 -28.88
C ASP A 120 -26.46 -19.63 -27.85
N ALA A 121 -25.98 -20.30 -26.79
CA ALA A 121 -26.85 -20.75 -25.70
C ALA A 121 -27.54 -19.58 -25.00
N GLU A 122 -26.81 -18.50 -24.70
CA GLU A 122 -27.36 -17.27 -24.14
C GLU A 122 -28.34 -16.60 -25.08
N ARG A 123 -28.02 -16.51 -26.38
CA ARG A 123 -28.89 -15.92 -27.40
C ARG A 123 -30.21 -16.68 -27.50
N VAL A 124 -30.17 -18.01 -27.53
CA VAL A 124 -31.39 -18.83 -27.61
C VAL A 124 -32.17 -18.77 -26.30
N LEU A 125 -31.50 -18.85 -25.15
CA LEU A 125 -32.14 -18.70 -23.85
C LEU A 125 -32.87 -17.34 -23.75
N ASN A 126 -32.22 -16.25 -24.16
CA ASN A 126 -32.83 -14.93 -24.22
C ASN A 126 -34.02 -14.88 -25.18
N ALA A 127 -33.94 -15.51 -26.35
CA ALA A 127 -35.07 -15.60 -27.28
C ALA A 127 -36.24 -16.40 -26.71
N LEU A 128 -35.98 -17.50 -26.00
CA LEU A 128 -37.00 -18.29 -25.32
C LEU A 128 -37.67 -17.49 -24.20
N LEU A 129 -36.89 -16.75 -23.41
CA LEU A 129 -37.39 -15.84 -22.37
C LEU A 129 -38.16 -14.65 -22.95
N ALA A 130 -37.85 -14.21 -24.17
CA ALA A 130 -38.56 -13.12 -24.85
C ALA A 130 -39.92 -13.59 -25.43
N VAL A 131 -40.05 -14.86 -25.80
CA VAL A 131 -41.24 -15.41 -26.49
C VAL A 131 -42.21 -16.10 -25.53
N ARG A 132 -41.74 -16.64 -24.39
CA ARG A 132 -42.60 -17.35 -23.42
C ARG A 132 -42.85 -16.48 -22.18
N GLY A 133 -44.12 -16.12 -21.93
CA GLY A 133 -44.52 -15.51 -20.67
C GLY A 133 -43.86 -14.15 -20.36
N ALA A 134 -43.52 -13.38 -21.39
CA ALA A 134 -43.12 -11.99 -21.23
C ALA A 134 -44.32 -11.17 -20.75
N TYR A 135 -44.16 -10.53 -19.60
CA TYR A 135 -45.20 -9.69 -19.01
C TYR A 135 -44.75 -8.23 -19.06
N THR A 136 -45.67 -7.33 -19.39
CA THR A 136 -45.42 -5.89 -19.38
C THR A 136 -46.03 -5.25 -18.14
N ILE A 137 -45.20 -4.72 -17.26
CA ILE A 137 -45.64 -3.87 -16.15
C ILE A 137 -45.76 -2.44 -16.68
N THR A 138 -46.94 -1.85 -16.56
CA THR A 138 -47.21 -0.47 -16.99
C THR A 138 -47.35 0.46 -15.78
N ALA A 139 -47.12 1.76 -15.97
CA ALA A 139 -47.11 2.72 -14.86
C ALA A 139 -48.51 2.93 -14.23
N ASP A 140 -49.58 2.60 -14.93
CA ASP A 140 -50.97 2.68 -14.44
C ASP A 140 -51.39 1.48 -13.57
N MET A 141 -50.66 0.35 -13.62
CA MET A 141 -50.95 -0.82 -12.78
C MET A 141 -50.87 -0.51 -11.29
N GLY A 142 -51.81 -1.02 -10.50
CA GLY A 142 -51.73 -1.05 -9.04
C GLY A 142 -50.78 -2.13 -8.51
N GLN A 143 -50.46 -2.10 -7.22
CA GLN A 143 -49.54 -3.07 -6.60
C GLN A 143 -49.96 -4.53 -6.82
N ALA A 144 -51.25 -4.86 -6.64
CA ALA A 144 -51.75 -6.22 -6.81
C ALA A 144 -51.62 -6.72 -8.27
N GLU A 145 -51.73 -5.83 -9.26
CA GLU A 145 -51.57 -6.16 -10.67
C GLU A 145 -50.09 -6.39 -11.00
N ILE A 146 -49.19 -5.61 -10.40
CA ILE A 146 -47.73 -5.81 -10.47
C ILE A 146 -47.34 -7.14 -9.81
N ASP A 147 -47.88 -7.47 -8.63
CA ASP A 147 -47.59 -8.73 -7.94
C ASP A 147 -48.06 -9.93 -8.78
N ALA A 148 -49.26 -9.84 -9.37
CA ALA A 148 -49.79 -10.88 -10.26
C ALA A 148 -48.96 -11.02 -11.53
N ALA A 149 -48.53 -9.90 -12.12
CA ALA A 149 -47.63 -9.84 -13.27
C ALA A 149 -46.33 -10.61 -13.01
N VAL A 150 -45.66 -10.26 -11.91
CA VAL A 150 -44.40 -10.88 -11.49
C VAL A 150 -44.59 -12.36 -11.18
N ALA A 151 -45.70 -12.74 -10.54
CA ALA A 151 -45.99 -14.14 -10.23
C ALA A 151 -46.23 -14.99 -11.50
N GLN A 152 -46.80 -14.40 -12.56
CA GLN A 152 -47.13 -15.10 -13.81
C GLN A 152 -46.00 -15.09 -14.85
N ALA A 153 -45.02 -14.19 -14.72
CA ALA A 153 -43.94 -14.08 -15.70
C ALA A 153 -43.12 -15.38 -15.78
N GLU A 154 -43.04 -16.00 -16.95
CA GLU A 154 -42.13 -17.13 -17.23
C GLU A 154 -40.89 -16.68 -18.03
N GLY A 155 -40.90 -15.43 -18.51
CA GLY A 155 -39.87 -14.84 -19.35
C GLY A 155 -39.40 -13.46 -18.86
N VAL A 156 -38.91 -12.62 -19.78
CA VAL A 156 -38.45 -11.26 -19.47
C VAL A 156 -39.62 -10.39 -19.03
N ILE A 157 -39.48 -9.73 -17.88
CA ILE A 157 -40.44 -8.75 -17.37
C ILE A 157 -40.07 -7.38 -17.96
N THR A 158 -40.88 -6.86 -18.86
CA THR A 158 -40.68 -5.51 -19.41
C THR A 158 -41.39 -4.50 -18.53
N VAL A 159 -40.67 -3.51 -18.02
CA VAL A 159 -41.30 -2.43 -17.24
C VAL A 159 -41.34 -1.18 -18.10
N GLN A 160 -42.51 -0.60 -18.32
CA GLN A 160 -42.63 0.64 -19.10
C GLN A 160 -42.16 1.84 -18.28
N PRO A 161 -41.48 2.83 -18.90
CA PRO A 161 -41.16 4.07 -18.21
C PRO A 161 -42.43 4.78 -17.72
N GLY A 162 -42.32 5.45 -16.56
CA GLY A 162 -43.41 6.17 -15.94
C GLY A 162 -43.22 6.36 -14.44
N ASN A 163 -44.28 6.81 -13.77
CA ASN A 163 -44.26 7.09 -12.35
C ASN A 163 -44.79 5.90 -11.53
N TYR A 164 -43.92 5.37 -10.67
CA TYR A 164 -44.18 4.22 -9.82
C TYR A 164 -44.47 4.61 -8.36
N GLY A 165 -44.72 5.89 -8.08
CA GLY A 165 -45.13 6.40 -6.77
C GLY A 165 -46.62 6.72 -6.67
N VAL A 166 -47.19 6.48 -5.49
CA VAL A 166 -48.45 7.11 -5.04
C VAL A 166 -48.32 7.54 -3.58
N GLU A 167 -49.07 8.57 -3.20
CA GLU A 167 -49.13 9.14 -1.85
C GLU A 167 -49.15 8.02 -0.77
N ASN A 168 -48.09 7.95 0.03
CA ASN A 168 -47.86 6.99 1.13
C ASN A 168 -47.60 5.50 0.78
N THR A 169 -47.37 5.10 -0.48
CA THR A 169 -46.82 3.78 -0.84
C THR A 169 -46.27 3.77 -2.27
N TYR A 170 -44.96 3.58 -2.48
CA TYR A 170 -44.43 3.32 -3.83
C TYR A 170 -44.78 1.92 -4.30
N LYS A 171 -45.01 1.78 -5.61
CA LYS A 171 -45.21 0.49 -6.25
C LYS A 171 -43.88 -0.24 -6.28
N SER A 172 -43.85 -1.43 -5.72
CA SER A 172 -42.66 -2.28 -5.64
C SER A 172 -42.73 -3.41 -6.68
N ILE A 173 -41.62 -3.68 -7.35
CA ILE A 173 -41.45 -4.88 -8.16
C ILE A 173 -40.63 -5.85 -7.31
N ARG A 174 -41.27 -6.88 -6.76
CA ARG A 174 -40.61 -7.83 -5.85
C ARG A 174 -40.33 -9.17 -6.52
N LEU A 175 -39.07 -9.52 -6.69
CA LEU A 175 -38.60 -10.75 -7.32
C LEU A 175 -38.05 -11.71 -6.26
N THR A 176 -38.68 -12.88 -6.13
CA THR A 176 -38.32 -13.93 -5.16
C THR A 176 -37.80 -15.22 -5.81
N ARG A 177 -37.58 -15.16 -7.13
CA ARG A 177 -37.03 -16.20 -8.00
C ARG A 177 -36.25 -15.55 -9.13
N ASP A 178 -35.38 -16.31 -9.77
CA ASP A 178 -34.53 -15.81 -10.83
C ASP A 178 -35.35 -15.20 -11.97
N ALA A 179 -35.00 -13.98 -12.37
CA ALA A 179 -35.76 -13.24 -13.36
C ALA A 179 -34.87 -12.35 -14.21
N ALA A 180 -35.36 -11.95 -15.38
CA ALA A 180 -34.75 -10.91 -16.19
C ALA A 180 -35.75 -9.75 -16.30
N ILE A 181 -35.28 -8.53 -16.13
CA ILE A 181 -36.09 -7.32 -16.31
C ILE A 181 -35.53 -6.48 -17.46
N SER A 182 -36.42 -5.98 -18.31
CA SER A 182 -36.08 -5.06 -19.40
C SER A 182 -36.52 -3.65 -19.04
N LEU A 183 -35.60 -2.71 -19.05
CA LEU A 183 -35.81 -1.30 -18.75
C LEU A 183 -35.39 -0.40 -19.92
N SER A 184 -36.16 0.64 -20.20
CA SER A 184 -35.84 1.64 -21.22
C SER A 184 -36.48 2.98 -20.86
N GLY A 185 -35.80 4.09 -21.15
CA GLY A 185 -36.31 5.43 -20.85
C GLY A 185 -36.18 5.85 -19.39
N VAL A 186 -37.06 6.74 -18.93
CA VAL A 186 -36.98 7.39 -17.61
C VAL A 186 -38.10 6.90 -16.71
N TYR A 187 -37.75 6.55 -15.47
CA TYR A 187 -38.67 6.09 -14.45
C TYR A 187 -38.63 7.05 -13.27
N GLU A 188 -39.79 7.41 -12.74
CA GLU A 188 -39.92 8.19 -11.51
C GLU A 188 -40.33 7.26 -10.37
N HIS A 189 -39.61 7.32 -9.26
CA HIS A 189 -39.83 6.53 -8.05
C HIS A 189 -39.85 5.01 -8.28
N PHE A 190 -38.99 4.53 -9.19
CA PHE A 190 -38.83 3.10 -9.42
C PHE A 190 -38.27 2.40 -8.17
N HIS A 191 -38.87 1.28 -7.79
CA HIS A 191 -38.47 0.48 -6.63
C HIS A 191 -38.47 -1.02 -6.94
N LEU A 192 -37.28 -1.62 -6.93
CA LEU A 192 -37.05 -3.05 -7.17
C LEU A 192 -36.61 -3.73 -5.87
N ILE A 193 -37.23 -4.85 -5.53
CA ILE A 193 -36.85 -5.68 -4.37
C ILE A 193 -36.44 -7.06 -4.87
N ILE A 194 -35.23 -7.49 -4.52
CA ILE A 194 -34.71 -8.84 -4.75
C ILE A 194 -34.64 -9.55 -3.41
N ASP A 195 -35.20 -10.75 -3.33
CA ASP A 195 -35.31 -11.49 -2.09
C ASP A 195 -35.29 -13.00 -2.34
N ASN A 196 -35.25 -13.79 -1.27
CA ASN A 196 -35.28 -15.25 -1.30
C ASN A 196 -34.18 -15.88 -2.18
N GLY A 197 -33.02 -15.22 -2.28
CA GLY A 197 -31.87 -15.71 -3.04
C GLY A 197 -32.04 -15.64 -4.55
N ALA A 198 -32.93 -14.79 -5.06
CA ALA A 198 -33.18 -14.66 -6.49
C ALA A 198 -31.99 -14.05 -7.25
N ASP A 199 -31.67 -14.61 -8.42
CA ASP A 199 -30.70 -14.04 -9.36
C ASP A 199 -31.41 -13.23 -10.45
N VAL A 200 -31.32 -11.90 -10.33
CA VAL A 200 -32.01 -10.97 -11.21
C VAL A 200 -31.04 -10.33 -12.19
N THR A 201 -31.36 -10.35 -13.48
CA THR A 201 -30.59 -9.66 -14.52
C THR A 201 -31.35 -8.44 -15.03
N VAL A 202 -30.69 -7.29 -15.11
CA VAL A 202 -31.22 -6.07 -15.73
C VAL A 202 -30.66 -5.94 -17.15
N GLN A 203 -31.57 -5.92 -18.11
CA GLN A 203 -31.33 -5.54 -19.50
C GLN A 203 -31.84 -4.11 -19.67
N SER A 204 -30.92 -3.16 -19.80
CA SER A 204 -31.21 -1.73 -19.82
C SER A 204 -30.71 -1.12 -21.13
N ASP A 205 -31.60 -0.42 -21.83
CA ASP A 205 -31.22 0.44 -22.96
C ASP A 205 -30.99 1.88 -22.46
N GLY A 206 -30.00 2.03 -21.57
CA GLY A 206 -29.66 3.33 -20.97
C GLY A 206 -30.75 3.91 -20.07
N ALA A 207 -31.52 3.06 -19.38
CA ALA A 207 -32.59 3.50 -18.51
C ALA A 207 -32.09 4.40 -17.36
N VAL A 208 -32.93 5.37 -16.98
CA VAL A 208 -32.68 6.30 -15.86
C VAL A 208 -33.77 6.12 -14.82
N LEU A 209 -33.38 5.66 -13.64
CA LEU A 209 -34.23 5.54 -12.46
C LEU A 209 -34.05 6.80 -11.62
N GLN A 210 -35.07 7.65 -11.58
CA GLN A 210 -35.07 8.89 -10.82
C GLN A 210 -35.89 8.68 -9.55
N GLY A 211 -35.22 8.77 -8.41
CA GLY A 211 -35.83 8.69 -7.10
C GLY A 211 -36.44 10.02 -6.66
N GLN A 212 -36.76 10.06 -5.38
CA GLN A 212 -37.07 11.30 -4.69
C GLN A 212 -36.37 11.28 -3.34
N VAL A 213 -35.69 12.37 -3.02
CA VAL A 213 -35.14 12.60 -1.68
C VAL A 213 -36.28 13.13 -0.80
N LEU A 214 -36.67 12.37 0.21
CA LEU A 214 -37.68 12.79 1.19
C LEU A 214 -37.10 13.38 2.48
N ASP A 215 -37.83 14.37 3.01
CA ASP A 215 -37.63 14.98 4.33
C ASP A 215 -38.18 14.09 5.45
N GLY A 216 -37.45 14.04 6.57
CA GLY A 216 -38.00 13.52 7.83
C GLY A 216 -38.39 12.04 7.77
N ILE A 217 -37.50 11.17 7.28
CA ILE A 217 -37.59 9.71 7.45
C ILE A 217 -37.49 9.40 8.96
N GLY A 218 -38.61 9.60 9.66
CA GLY A 218 -38.81 9.38 11.07
C GLY A 218 -39.87 8.31 11.29
N SER A 219 -39.73 7.57 12.37
CA SER A 219 -40.63 6.47 12.77
C SER A 219 -41.97 7.00 13.28
N GLU A 220 -42.89 7.33 12.40
CA GLU A 220 -44.31 7.30 12.78
C GLU A 220 -44.80 5.85 12.62
N ASN A 221 -45.11 5.19 13.73
CA ASN A 221 -45.71 3.85 13.84
C ASN A 221 -44.80 2.62 13.66
N GLY A 222 -43.48 2.73 13.84
CA GLY A 222 -42.60 1.55 13.88
C GLY A 222 -42.40 0.83 12.53
N PHE A 223 -42.83 1.44 11.42
CA PHE A 223 -42.44 1.06 10.07
C PHE A 223 -41.28 1.96 9.62
N TYR A 224 -40.13 1.34 9.35
CA TYR A 224 -38.97 2.06 8.84
C TYR A 224 -39.16 2.37 7.36
N TYR A 225 -39.21 3.67 7.08
CA TYR A 225 -39.47 4.23 5.77
C TYR A 225 -38.31 3.96 4.78
N GLY A 226 -37.06 3.84 5.24
CA GLY A 226 -35.85 3.76 4.39
C GLY A 226 -35.84 2.71 3.27
N ASP A 227 -36.44 1.53 3.49
CA ASP A 227 -36.53 0.49 2.45
C ASP A 227 -37.40 0.92 1.26
N TYR A 228 -38.46 1.70 1.50
CA TYR A 228 -39.38 2.17 0.46
C TYR A 228 -38.83 3.33 -0.39
N TYR A 229 -37.76 3.99 0.07
CA TYR A 229 -37.10 5.10 -0.65
C TYR A 229 -35.79 4.68 -1.30
N THR A 230 -35.54 3.36 -1.38
CA THR A 230 -34.41 2.81 -2.08
C THR A 230 -34.76 2.55 -3.54
N GLY A 231 -33.87 2.82 -4.49
CA GLY A 231 -34.11 2.47 -5.89
C GLY A 231 -34.14 0.95 -6.10
N ILE A 232 -33.08 0.28 -5.66
CA ILE A 232 -32.95 -1.19 -5.71
C ILE A 232 -32.54 -1.73 -4.35
N LEU A 233 -33.38 -2.60 -3.78
CA LEU A 233 -33.14 -3.29 -2.52
C LEU A 233 -32.85 -4.77 -2.79
N ILE A 234 -31.62 -5.19 -2.53
CA ILE A 234 -31.19 -6.59 -2.59
C ILE A 234 -31.18 -7.14 -1.17
N LYS A 235 -32.29 -7.75 -0.74
CA LYS A 235 -32.36 -8.36 0.59
C LYS A 235 -31.46 -9.59 0.65
N HIS A 236 -31.64 -10.48 -0.32
CA HIS A 236 -30.92 -11.74 -0.47
C HIS A 236 -30.88 -12.12 -1.96
N GLY A 237 -29.73 -12.61 -2.45
CA GLY A 237 -29.54 -12.96 -3.87
C GLY A 237 -28.70 -11.92 -4.62
N SER A 238 -28.83 -11.85 -5.94
CA SER A 238 -27.97 -11.02 -6.79
C SER A 238 -28.72 -10.12 -7.77
N LEU A 239 -28.16 -8.94 -8.02
CA LEU A 239 -28.49 -8.09 -9.16
C LEU A 239 -27.34 -8.12 -10.16
N ASN A 240 -27.62 -8.46 -11.42
CA ASN A 240 -26.66 -8.52 -12.51
C ASN A 240 -26.97 -7.43 -13.53
N VAL A 241 -26.07 -6.45 -13.67
CA VAL A 241 -26.18 -5.31 -14.57
C VAL A 241 -25.14 -5.47 -15.69
N ASN A 242 -25.61 -5.88 -16.87
CA ASN A 242 -24.76 -6.16 -18.03
C ASN A 242 -24.85 -5.09 -19.13
N THR A 243 -25.62 -4.03 -18.88
CA THR A 243 -25.87 -2.92 -19.81
C THR A 243 -26.08 -1.64 -19.01
N SER A 244 -25.83 -0.48 -19.62
CA SER A 244 -25.79 0.79 -18.90
C SER A 244 -27.11 1.15 -18.19
N LEU A 245 -27.01 1.56 -16.93
CA LEU A 245 -28.13 1.91 -16.06
C LEU A 245 -27.75 3.12 -15.21
N THR A 246 -28.67 4.07 -15.05
CA THR A 246 -28.47 5.23 -14.16
C THR A 246 -29.49 5.22 -13.03
N LEU A 247 -29.04 5.43 -11.80
CA LEU A 247 -29.87 5.74 -10.64
C LEU A 247 -29.54 7.14 -10.16
N SER A 248 -30.54 7.99 -9.95
CA SER A 248 -30.30 9.33 -9.41
C SER A 248 -31.35 9.79 -8.41
N ASP A 249 -30.96 10.70 -7.52
CA ASP A 249 -31.87 11.47 -6.66
C ASP A 249 -32.67 10.59 -5.66
N TYR A 250 -32.09 9.49 -5.21
CA TYR A 250 -32.64 8.64 -4.15
C TYR A 250 -32.11 9.01 -2.77
N ASN A 251 -32.88 8.69 -1.72
CA ASN A 251 -32.29 8.62 -0.39
C ASN A 251 -31.21 7.52 -0.33
N MET A 252 -31.42 6.39 -1.00
CA MET A 252 -30.43 5.33 -1.17
C MET A 252 -30.61 4.73 -2.57
N ALA A 253 -29.62 4.77 -3.46
CA ALA A 253 -29.84 4.21 -4.80
C ALA A 253 -29.89 2.68 -4.75
N ILE A 254 -28.91 2.05 -4.10
CA ILE A 254 -28.85 0.59 -3.93
C ILE A 254 -28.62 0.24 -2.46
N LYS A 255 -29.44 -0.66 -1.91
CA LYS A 255 -29.24 -1.26 -0.58
C LYS A 255 -28.96 -2.76 -0.72
N LEU A 256 -27.87 -3.23 -0.12
CA LEU A 256 -27.46 -4.63 -0.05
C LEU A 256 -27.66 -5.16 1.36
N GLY A 257 -28.38 -6.27 1.47
CA GLY A 257 -28.71 -6.92 2.73
C GLY A 257 -29.74 -6.17 3.59
N ILE A 258 -30.13 -6.83 4.68
CA ILE A 258 -31.06 -6.32 5.69
C ILE A 258 -30.53 -6.67 7.08
N GLY A 259 -30.76 -5.81 8.07
CA GLY A 259 -30.26 -6.00 9.43
C GLY A 259 -30.65 -7.34 10.04
N GLY A 260 -29.73 -7.93 10.81
CA GLY A 260 -29.92 -9.23 11.48
C GLY A 260 -29.93 -10.47 10.58
N SER A 261 -29.86 -10.33 9.25
CA SER A 261 -29.75 -11.45 8.32
C SER A 261 -28.30 -11.81 8.01
N SER A 262 -27.98 -13.11 7.95
CA SER A 262 -26.67 -13.65 7.54
C SER A 262 -26.61 -14.10 6.08
N ASN A 263 -27.73 -14.02 5.37
CA ASN A 263 -27.84 -14.42 3.97
C ASN A 263 -27.11 -13.41 3.07
N PRO A 264 -26.48 -13.87 1.97
CA PRO A 264 -25.68 -13.00 1.12
C PRO A 264 -26.51 -12.11 0.19
N ALA A 265 -25.94 -10.96 -0.18
CA ALA A 265 -26.50 -10.02 -1.14
C ALA A 265 -25.42 -9.45 -2.08
N GLU A 266 -25.63 -9.55 -3.39
CA GLU A 266 -24.59 -9.23 -4.38
C GLU A 266 -25.07 -8.23 -5.44
N LEU A 267 -24.21 -7.28 -5.76
CA LEU A 267 -24.32 -6.41 -6.93
C LEU A 267 -23.22 -6.75 -7.92
N ASN A 268 -23.59 -7.24 -9.09
CA ASN A 268 -22.69 -7.62 -10.16
C ASN A 268 -22.83 -6.65 -11.34
N VAL A 269 -21.75 -5.98 -11.70
CA VAL A 269 -21.66 -5.09 -12.87
C VAL A 269 -20.64 -5.68 -13.83
N GLY A 270 -21.08 -6.08 -15.02
CA GLY A 270 -20.26 -6.85 -15.95
C GLY A 270 -20.50 -6.48 -17.42
N GLY A 271 -19.82 -7.19 -18.32
CA GLY A 271 -20.08 -7.10 -19.76
C GLY A 271 -19.85 -5.71 -20.38
N GLY A 272 -18.93 -4.91 -19.83
CA GLY A 272 -18.69 -3.54 -20.28
C GLY A 272 -19.79 -2.54 -19.90
N ALA A 273 -20.69 -2.90 -18.96
CA ALA A 273 -21.77 -2.01 -18.53
C ALA A 273 -21.25 -0.74 -17.84
N LEU A 274 -21.99 0.36 -18.02
CA LEU A 274 -21.82 1.57 -17.21
C LEU A 274 -22.97 1.70 -16.21
N LEU A 275 -22.72 1.41 -14.94
CA LEU A 275 -23.66 1.70 -13.84
C LEU A 275 -23.33 3.06 -13.23
N THR A 276 -24.24 4.03 -13.35
CA THR A 276 -24.06 5.38 -12.80
C THR A 276 -25.03 5.63 -11.64
N ILE A 277 -24.50 6.08 -10.50
CA ILE A 277 -25.27 6.44 -9.31
C ILE A 277 -24.93 7.88 -8.94
N ARG A 278 -25.93 8.77 -8.87
CA ARG A 278 -25.65 10.19 -8.61
C ARG A 278 -26.71 10.93 -7.81
N ASN A 279 -26.28 12.00 -7.16
CA ASN A 279 -27.15 12.93 -6.44
C ASN A 279 -28.02 12.28 -5.35
N CYS A 280 -27.61 11.13 -4.80
CA CYS A 280 -28.25 10.57 -3.63
C CYS A 280 -28.00 11.49 -2.43
N HIS A 281 -29.05 11.78 -1.65
CA HIS A 281 -28.95 12.79 -0.60
C HIS A 281 -29.84 12.44 0.60
N GLN A 282 -29.54 13.06 1.74
CA GLN A 282 -30.41 13.12 2.90
C GLN A 282 -30.73 14.59 3.18
N THR A 283 -31.99 14.98 3.29
CA THR A 283 -32.32 16.36 3.67
C THR A 283 -32.09 16.56 5.18
N ASP A 284 -31.60 17.74 5.54
CA ASP A 284 -31.03 18.07 6.84
C ASP A 284 -31.85 17.54 8.03
N HIS A 285 -31.24 16.69 8.86
CA HIS A 285 -31.74 16.51 10.22
C HIS A 285 -31.44 17.80 10.99
N PRO A 286 -32.43 18.45 11.64
CA PRO A 286 -32.18 19.64 12.44
C PRO A 286 -31.12 19.31 13.49
N SER A 287 -29.97 19.94 13.36
CA SER A 287 -28.81 19.77 14.21
C SER A 287 -29.17 20.13 15.65
N SER A 288 -29.22 19.16 16.55
CA SER A 288 -29.13 19.45 17.98
C SER A 288 -27.68 19.83 18.31
N GLY A 289 -27.34 21.11 18.11
CA GLY A 289 -26.43 21.87 18.97
C GLY A 289 -24.95 21.47 19.14
N SER A 290 -24.45 20.37 18.60
CA SER A 290 -23.01 20.04 18.65
C SER A 290 -22.47 19.72 17.25
N ALA A 291 -21.87 20.75 16.65
CA ALA A 291 -21.19 20.68 15.38
C ALA A 291 -20.10 19.59 15.36
N ASP A 292 -20.00 18.92 14.22
CA ASP A 292 -18.80 18.32 13.64
C ASP A 292 -18.17 17.05 14.21
N TYR A 293 -18.77 16.35 15.19
CA TYR A 293 -18.21 15.04 15.61
C TYR A 293 -19.21 13.91 15.91
N TRP A 294 -20.52 14.18 15.95
CA TRP A 294 -21.54 13.17 16.29
C TRP A 294 -22.90 13.44 15.61
N GLY A 295 -22.92 13.56 14.29
CA GLY A 295 -24.17 13.65 13.52
C GLY A 295 -24.77 12.25 13.33
N GLY A 296 -25.72 11.88 14.18
CA GLY A 296 -26.45 10.61 14.11
C GLY A 296 -27.55 10.63 13.05
N GLY A 297 -27.44 9.75 12.06
CA GLY A 297 -28.62 9.16 11.42
C GLY A 297 -29.26 8.18 12.40
N MET A 298 -30.55 8.33 12.71
CA MET A 298 -31.25 7.38 13.57
C MET A 298 -31.35 6.02 12.88
N GLU A 299 -30.89 5.04 13.65
CA GLU A 299 -30.73 3.61 13.38
C GLU A 299 -32.01 2.91 12.97
N GLU A 300 -31.89 1.81 12.22
CA GLU A 300 -32.99 0.86 11.98
C GLU A 300 -33.50 0.30 13.33
N GLY A 301 -34.81 0.09 13.43
CA GLY A 301 -35.47 -0.44 14.65
C GLY A 301 -35.22 -1.93 14.90
N ASP A 302 -34.14 -2.48 14.36
CA ASP A 302 -33.69 -3.87 14.44
C ASP A 302 -32.68 -4.10 15.58
N GLY A 303 -32.23 -3.04 16.26
CA GLY A 303 -31.51 -3.14 17.54
C GLY A 303 -30.08 -3.68 17.43
N VAL A 304 -29.45 -3.61 16.25
CA VAL A 304 -28.09 -4.14 16.02
C VAL A 304 -27.05 -3.06 15.70
N THR A 305 -27.43 -1.79 15.55
CA THR A 305 -26.53 -0.76 14.99
C THR A 305 -26.03 0.30 15.97
N GLY A 306 -25.69 -0.03 17.22
CA GLY A 306 -25.18 0.93 18.22
C GLY A 306 -23.80 1.55 17.93
N GLY A 307 -23.62 2.18 16.77
CA GLY A 307 -22.37 2.79 16.32
C GLY A 307 -22.55 4.16 15.69
N GLN A 308 -21.43 4.76 15.29
CA GLN A 308 -21.37 6.13 14.77
C GLN A 308 -22.17 6.24 13.46
N GLY A 309 -23.44 6.64 13.54
CA GLY A 309 -24.40 6.69 12.43
C GLY A 309 -24.11 7.76 11.39
N HIS A 310 -23.11 7.54 10.52
CA HIS A 310 -22.62 8.52 9.56
C HIS A 310 -22.82 8.08 8.10
N GLY A 311 -23.99 8.28 7.49
CA GLY A 311 -24.14 8.11 6.03
C GLY A 311 -24.92 6.88 5.55
N ALA A 312 -25.73 6.26 6.41
CA ALA A 312 -26.70 5.25 5.96
C ALA A 312 -27.67 5.81 4.91
N THR A 313 -28.27 6.96 5.22
CA THR A 313 -29.12 7.71 4.28
C THR A 313 -28.27 8.69 3.46
N GLY A 314 -28.62 8.85 2.19
CA GLY A 314 -27.93 9.66 1.20
C GLY A 314 -26.79 8.94 0.49
N SER A 315 -26.53 7.68 0.82
CA SER A 315 -25.49 6.89 0.17
C SER A 315 -25.90 6.41 -1.22
N GLY A 316 -24.96 6.38 -2.16
CA GLY A 316 -25.16 5.73 -3.45
C GLY A 316 -25.40 4.23 -3.27
N ILE A 317 -24.48 3.56 -2.56
CA ILE A 317 -24.61 2.15 -2.17
C ILE A 317 -24.55 2.05 -0.65
N PHE A 318 -25.53 1.36 -0.08
CA PHE A 318 -25.58 1.07 1.35
C PHE A 318 -25.58 -0.44 1.59
N VAL A 319 -24.82 -0.87 2.60
CA VAL A 319 -24.72 -2.26 3.01
C VAL A 319 -25.16 -2.42 4.45
N ALA A 320 -26.09 -3.35 4.67
CA ALA A 320 -26.66 -3.73 5.95
C ALA A 320 -26.75 -5.25 6.10
N GLY A 321 -26.93 -5.70 7.34
CA GLY A 321 -27.03 -7.12 7.68
C GLY A 321 -25.71 -7.69 8.18
N THR A 322 -25.73 -8.91 8.72
CA THR A 322 -24.52 -9.59 9.21
C THR A 322 -23.95 -10.59 8.21
N GLY A 323 -24.61 -10.76 7.06
CA GLY A 323 -24.22 -11.65 5.96
C GLY A 323 -23.07 -11.12 5.10
N GLU A 324 -22.66 -11.93 4.13
CA GLU A 324 -21.71 -11.50 3.10
C GLU A 324 -22.40 -10.62 2.06
N ALA A 325 -21.85 -9.43 1.84
CA ALA A 325 -22.26 -8.53 0.78
C ALA A 325 -21.10 -8.33 -0.19
N ALA A 326 -21.40 -8.39 -1.49
CA ALA A 326 -20.39 -8.20 -2.52
C ALA A 326 -20.83 -7.13 -3.53
N VAL A 327 -19.88 -6.30 -3.93
CA VAL A 327 -19.97 -5.45 -5.12
C VAL A 327 -18.88 -5.92 -6.07
N ASN A 328 -19.28 -6.54 -7.18
CA ASN A 328 -18.40 -7.12 -8.17
C ASN A 328 -18.46 -6.28 -9.45
N VAL A 329 -17.31 -5.79 -9.92
CA VAL A 329 -17.19 -5.03 -11.17
C VAL A 329 -16.15 -5.72 -12.04
N SER A 330 -16.55 -6.17 -13.23
CA SER A 330 -15.70 -7.03 -14.07
C SER A 330 -15.89 -6.80 -15.57
N GLY A 331 -14.99 -7.37 -16.38
CA GLY A 331 -15.16 -7.46 -17.83
C GLY A 331 -15.26 -6.09 -18.53
N GLY A 332 -14.40 -5.14 -18.15
CA GLY A 332 -14.38 -3.78 -18.70
C GLY A 332 -15.54 -2.90 -18.25
N ALA A 333 -16.35 -3.34 -17.28
CA ALA A 333 -17.45 -2.54 -16.75
C ALA A 333 -16.95 -1.35 -15.92
N VAL A 334 -17.84 -0.37 -15.74
CA VAL A 334 -17.59 0.84 -14.94
C VAL A 334 -18.75 1.05 -13.96
N LEU A 335 -18.42 1.11 -12.67
CA LEU A 335 -19.32 1.56 -11.62
C LEU A 335 -18.95 2.99 -11.21
N GLY A 336 -19.79 3.97 -11.53
CA GLY A 336 -19.61 5.36 -11.13
C GLY A 336 -20.61 5.79 -10.05
N SER A 337 -20.11 6.36 -8.95
CA SER A 337 -20.89 6.91 -7.85
C SER A 337 -20.37 8.32 -7.55
N THR A 338 -21.13 9.36 -7.94
CA THR A 338 -20.70 10.77 -7.84
C THR A 338 -21.77 11.71 -7.33
N GLY A 339 -21.37 12.78 -6.61
CA GLY A 339 -22.31 13.79 -6.11
C GLY A 339 -23.28 13.27 -5.03
N ASN A 340 -23.09 12.04 -4.56
CA ASN A 340 -23.87 11.43 -3.49
C ASN A 340 -23.43 11.97 -2.13
N TRP A 341 -24.29 11.95 -1.11
CA TRP A 341 -23.92 12.40 0.23
C TRP A 341 -22.81 11.51 0.81
N GLY A 342 -22.93 10.19 0.67
CA GLY A 342 -21.84 9.21 0.76
C GLY A 342 -21.82 8.34 -0.50
N ALA A 343 -20.68 7.81 -0.92
CA ALA A 343 -20.66 7.01 -2.16
C ALA A 343 -20.95 5.52 -1.89
N LEU A 344 -20.20 4.88 -1.00
CA LEU A 344 -20.44 3.53 -0.50
C LEU A 344 -20.31 3.47 1.03
N TYR A 345 -21.31 2.91 1.70
CA TYR A 345 -21.35 2.84 3.17
C TYR A 345 -21.79 1.46 3.66
N ALA A 346 -21.03 0.87 4.61
CA ALA A 346 -21.37 -0.43 5.21
C ALA A 346 -21.46 -0.38 6.74
N THR A 347 -22.63 -0.75 7.28
CA THR A 347 -22.92 -0.70 8.73
C THR A 347 -22.51 -1.95 9.51
N THR A 348 -22.86 -3.09 8.92
CA THR A 348 -22.85 -4.42 9.52
C THR A 348 -22.50 -5.39 8.39
N GLY A 349 -21.79 -6.47 8.73
CA GLY A 349 -21.53 -7.56 7.79
C GLY A 349 -20.21 -7.47 7.03
N TYR A 350 -20.03 -8.46 6.17
CA TYR A 350 -18.80 -8.65 5.42
C TYR A 350 -18.94 -7.99 4.05
N LEU A 351 -18.35 -6.82 3.84
CA LEU A 351 -18.32 -6.21 2.50
C LEU A 351 -17.04 -6.59 1.77
N THR A 352 -17.18 -7.16 0.57
CA THR A 352 -16.12 -7.26 -0.43
C THR A 352 -16.48 -6.39 -1.65
N LEU A 353 -15.57 -5.51 -2.03
CA LEU A 353 -15.57 -4.82 -3.31
C LEU A 353 -14.51 -5.50 -4.19
N HIS A 354 -14.94 -6.23 -5.21
CA HIS A 354 -14.06 -6.88 -6.17
C HIS A 354 -14.11 -6.12 -7.50
N VAL A 355 -12.95 -5.65 -7.96
CA VAL A 355 -12.79 -4.98 -9.25
C VAL A 355 -11.72 -5.75 -10.03
N ASP A 356 -12.12 -6.28 -11.18
CA ASP A 356 -11.28 -7.15 -12.01
C ASP A 356 -11.34 -6.69 -13.47
N ALA A 357 -10.20 -6.26 -14.04
CA ALA A 357 -10.13 -5.72 -15.40
C ALA A 357 -11.25 -4.70 -15.71
N ALA A 358 -11.54 -3.84 -14.73
CA ALA A 358 -12.70 -2.95 -14.71
C ALA A 358 -12.42 -1.70 -13.87
N ALA A 359 -13.39 -0.78 -13.78
CA ALA A 359 -13.23 0.45 -13.00
C ALA A 359 -14.39 0.72 -12.02
N ALA A 360 -14.05 1.19 -10.82
CA ALA A 360 -15.01 1.67 -9.84
C ALA A 360 -14.62 3.07 -9.35
N HIS A 361 -15.56 4.01 -9.36
CA HIS A 361 -15.36 5.41 -9.04
C HIS A 361 -16.34 5.83 -7.94
N PHE A 362 -15.84 6.18 -6.77
CA PHE A 362 -16.58 6.64 -5.59
C PHE A 362 -16.13 8.06 -5.22
N ASP A 363 -16.37 8.97 -6.16
CA ASP A 363 -15.76 10.30 -6.19
C ASP A 363 -16.76 11.40 -5.82
N GLU A 364 -16.24 12.56 -5.42
CA GLU A 364 -16.98 13.81 -5.27
C GLU A 364 -18.22 13.70 -4.35
N SER A 365 -18.14 12.88 -3.30
CA SER A 365 -19.22 12.84 -2.32
C SER A 365 -19.38 14.19 -1.63
N THR A 366 -20.63 14.59 -1.38
CA THR A 366 -20.98 15.96 -0.97
C THR A 366 -21.05 16.13 0.55
N GLY A 367 -21.28 15.04 1.29
CA GLY A 367 -21.42 15.05 2.76
C GLY A 367 -20.31 14.32 3.51
N TRP A 368 -19.93 13.13 3.05
CA TRP A 368 -19.14 12.14 3.79
C TRP A 368 -17.97 11.57 2.99
N ASP A 369 -17.66 10.29 3.23
CA ASP A 369 -16.53 9.58 2.66
C ASP A 369 -16.89 9.01 1.27
N GLY A 370 -15.86 8.64 0.50
CA GLY A 370 -16.06 7.82 -0.70
C GLY A 370 -16.50 6.41 -0.29
N ILE A 371 -15.64 5.69 0.41
CA ILE A 371 -15.95 4.37 0.98
C ILE A 371 -15.77 4.43 2.50
N TYR A 372 -16.80 4.04 3.23
CA TYR A 372 -16.73 3.92 4.68
C TYR A 372 -17.36 2.62 5.16
N SER A 373 -16.77 2.04 6.20
CA SER A 373 -17.43 0.99 6.94
C SER A 373 -17.13 1.05 8.43
N CYS A 374 -18.17 0.82 9.24
CA CYS A 374 -18.07 0.86 10.70
C CYS A 374 -17.92 -0.52 11.36
N ASP A 375 -17.19 -0.54 12.49
CA ASP A 375 -17.00 -1.69 13.36
C ASP A 375 -18.08 -1.67 14.46
N ASN A 376 -19.32 -1.94 14.07
CA ASN A 376 -20.42 -2.05 15.02
C ASN A 376 -20.59 -3.48 15.55
N THR A 377 -19.86 -4.44 14.98
CA THR A 377 -19.96 -5.87 15.32
C THR A 377 -18.60 -6.55 15.14
N SER A 378 -18.34 -7.63 15.89
CA SER A 378 -17.11 -8.42 15.75
C SER A 378 -16.94 -9.11 14.38
N VAL A 379 -17.89 -8.97 13.46
CA VAL A 379 -17.90 -9.58 12.12
C VAL A 379 -17.78 -8.57 10.98
N SER A 380 -17.81 -7.26 11.25
CA SER A 380 -17.72 -6.24 10.18
C SER A 380 -16.35 -6.28 9.48
N ARG A 381 -16.32 -6.33 8.14
CA ARG A 381 -15.10 -6.22 7.29
C ARG A 381 -15.33 -5.33 6.07
N LEU A 382 -14.26 -4.68 5.60
CA LEU A 382 -14.16 -4.10 4.25
C LEU A 382 -12.92 -4.68 3.58
N ARG A 383 -13.18 -5.47 2.53
CA ARG A 383 -12.17 -6.03 1.67
C ARG A 383 -12.28 -5.38 0.30
N ILE A 384 -11.22 -4.75 -0.18
CA ILE A 384 -11.15 -4.18 -1.53
C ILE A 384 -10.11 -4.98 -2.30
N GLU A 385 -10.52 -5.60 -3.40
CA GLU A 385 -9.67 -6.48 -4.21
C GLU A 385 -9.64 -5.95 -5.64
N LEU A 386 -8.44 -5.58 -6.08
CA LEU A 386 -8.18 -5.01 -7.40
C LEU A 386 -7.24 -5.94 -8.16
N THR A 387 -7.70 -6.45 -9.31
CA THR A 387 -6.94 -7.43 -10.11
C THR A 387 -6.98 -7.09 -11.61
N HIS A 388 -6.00 -7.60 -12.36
CA HIS A 388 -5.91 -7.52 -13.83
C HIS A 388 -6.12 -6.12 -14.44
N GLY A 389 -5.40 -5.12 -13.94
CA GLY A 389 -5.47 -3.75 -14.44
C GLY A 389 -6.72 -2.99 -13.99
N ALA A 390 -7.32 -3.41 -12.87
CA ALA A 390 -8.45 -2.72 -12.27
C ALA A 390 -8.09 -1.28 -11.84
N ALA A 391 -9.08 -0.40 -11.87
CA ALA A 391 -8.94 0.99 -11.44
C ALA A 391 -9.99 1.34 -10.37
N LEU A 392 -9.54 1.85 -9.23
CA LEU A 392 -10.39 2.38 -8.17
C LEU A 392 -10.11 3.87 -7.97
N SER A 393 -11.15 4.70 -7.83
CA SER A 393 -10.99 6.07 -7.33
C SER A 393 -11.96 6.40 -6.20
N CYS A 394 -11.45 7.16 -5.22
CA CYS A 394 -12.19 7.81 -4.15
C CYS A 394 -11.65 9.25 -3.98
N ASN A 395 -11.83 10.07 -5.01
CA ASN A 395 -11.25 11.39 -5.16
C ASN A 395 -12.24 12.51 -4.82
N GLY A 396 -11.74 13.64 -4.32
CA GLY A 396 -12.53 14.87 -4.20
C GLY A 396 -13.69 14.81 -3.21
N ASN A 397 -13.74 13.82 -2.31
CA ASN A 397 -14.83 13.64 -1.36
C ASN A 397 -14.84 14.72 -0.26
N ARG A 398 -16.02 15.00 0.30
CA ARG A 398 -16.22 16.02 1.35
C ARG A 398 -15.49 15.69 2.64
N ARG A 399 -15.33 14.41 2.96
CA ARG A 399 -14.57 13.92 4.10
C ARG A 399 -13.40 13.07 3.61
N ASN A 400 -13.41 11.77 3.85
CA ASN A 400 -12.29 10.89 3.53
C ASN A 400 -12.47 10.19 2.18
N GLY A 401 -11.38 9.67 1.60
CA GLY A 401 -11.46 8.77 0.45
C GLY A 401 -11.97 7.39 0.89
N ILE A 402 -11.16 6.66 1.66
CA ILE A 402 -11.48 5.32 2.18
C ILE A 402 -11.22 5.26 3.69
N THR A 403 -12.18 4.77 4.46
CA THR A 403 -12.07 4.63 5.92
C THR A 403 -12.52 3.26 6.41
N GLY A 404 -11.63 2.58 7.14
CA GLY A 404 -11.96 1.43 8.00
C GLY A 404 -11.93 1.77 9.49
N GLN A 405 -12.16 0.77 10.35
CA GLN A 405 -12.22 0.93 11.81
C GLN A 405 -11.10 0.21 12.59
N GLY A 406 -10.02 -0.17 11.90
CA GLY A 406 -8.69 -0.22 12.52
C GLY A 406 -8.09 -1.59 12.78
N ASP A 407 -8.81 -2.69 12.60
CA ASP A 407 -8.25 -4.05 12.59
C ASP A 407 -7.79 -4.47 11.17
N MET A 408 -6.48 -4.51 10.92
CA MET A 408 -5.94 -4.80 9.58
C MET A 408 -6.29 -6.20 9.06
N SER A 409 -6.86 -7.10 9.88
CA SER A 409 -7.41 -8.38 9.44
C SER A 409 -8.74 -8.28 8.72
N ARG A 410 -9.48 -7.19 8.95
CA ARG A 410 -10.83 -6.97 8.47
C ARG A 410 -10.93 -5.80 7.49
N TRP A 411 -9.98 -4.88 7.52
CA TRP A 411 -9.97 -3.66 6.72
C TRP A 411 -8.73 -3.63 5.82
N ARG A 412 -8.84 -3.99 4.53
CA ARG A 412 -7.67 -4.12 3.64
C ARG A 412 -7.97 -3.84 2.17
N ILE A 413 -6.99 -3.24 1.49
CA ILE A 413 -6.91 -3.08 0.04
C ILE A 413 -5.82 -4.03 -0.46
N ASP A 414 -6.19 -4.86 -1.43
CA ASP A 414 -5.32 -5.81 -2.10
C ASP A 414 -5.30 -5.50 -3.58
N ALA A 415 -4.16 -4.99 -4.05
CA ALA A 415 -3.99 -4.62 -5.44
C ALA A 415 -2.93 -5.50 -6.08
N SER A 416 -3.29 -6.15 -7.19
CA SER A 416 -2.40 -6.99 -7.98
C SER A 416 -2.60 -6.82 -9.49
N GLY A 417 -1.65 -7.31 -10.29
CA GLY A 417 -1.81 -7.38 -11.74
C GLY A 417 -1.90 -6.01 -12.42
N ASN A 418 -1.00 -5.08 -12.10
CA ASN A 418 -0.96 -3.71 -12.63
C ASN A 418 -2.22 -2.88 -12.30
N SER A 419 -2.89 -3.19 -11.19
CA SER A 419 -4.07 -2.45 -10.75
C SER A 419 -3.71 -1.13 -10.07
N THR A 420 -4.64 -0.18 -10.09
CA THR A 420 -4.46 1.17 -9.55
C THR A 420 -5.57 1.60 -8.60
N PHE A 421 -5.21 2.37 -7.56
CA PHE A 421 -6.18 3.04 -6.70
C PHE A 421 -5.79 4.51 -6.44
N ASN A 422 -6.74 5.43 -6.48
CA ASN A 422 -6.49 6.86 -6.23
C ASN A 422 -7.45 7.40 -5.16
N CYS A 423 -6.90 8.03 -4.13
CA CYS A 423 -7.64 8.67 -3.03
C CYS A 423 -7.13 10.10 -2.84
N ASP A 424 -7.34 10.92 -3.86
CA ASP A 424 -6.72 12.23 -4.01
C ASP A 424 -7.71 13.39 -3.81
N GLY A 425 -7.19 14.53 -3.33
CA GLY A 425 -7.96 15.78 -3.27
C GLY A 425 -9.18 15.74 -2.33
N ASN A 426 -9.27 14.75 -1.44
CA ASN A 426 -10.34 14.68 -0.44
C ASN A 426 -10.15 15.79 0.59
N ARG A 427 -11.24 16.36 1.13
CA ARG A 427 -11.15 17.49 2.06
C ARG A 427 -10.65 17.10 3.46
N ALA A 428 -10.66 15.82 3.80
CA ALA A 428 -10.06 15.28 5.02
C ALA A 428 -8.93 14.28 4.71
N ILE A 429 -9.09 12.99 5.02
CA ILE A 429 -8.03 11.98 4.89
C ILE A 429 -8.19 11.19 3.58
N GLY A 430 -7.11 10.88 2.88
CA GLY A 430 -7.19 10.02 1.70
C GLY A 430 -7.55 8.58 2.07
N ILE A 431 -6.70 7.89 2.84
CA ILE A 431 -6.96 6.54 3.35
C ILE A 431 -6.71 6.50 4.86
N ASN A 432 -7.67 5.96 5.62
CA ASN A 432 -7.55 5.80 7.06
C ASN A 432 -7.85 4.37 7.52
N ASN A 433 -7.03 3.85 8.43
CA ASN A 433 -7.29 2.58 9.14
C ASN A 433 -7.44 1.34 8.22
N MET A 434 -6.64 1.27 7.16
CA MET A 434 -6.64 0.17 6.19
C MET A 434 -5.28 -0.53 6.13
N GLY A 435 -5.26 -1.85 5.92
CA GLY A 435 -4.08 -2.54 5.41
C GLY A 435 -3.93 -2.32 3.91
N LEU A 436 -2.71 -2.13 3.44
CA LEU A 436 -2.37 -2.02 2.02
C LEU A 436 -1.45 -3.18 1.67
N VAL A 437 -1.86 -4.01 0.71
CA VAL A 437 -1.03 -5.08 0.15
C VAL A 437 -1.00 -4.93 -1.36
N LEU A 438 0.19 -4.57 -1.86
CA LEU A 438 0.40 -4.13 -3.23
C LEU A 438 1.42 -5.06 -3.88
N SER A 439 1.04 -5.71 -4.98
CA SER A 439 1.93 -6.57 -5.77
C SER A 439 1.86 -6.15 -7.25
N ALA A 440 2.98 -5.71 -7.82
CA ALA A 440 3.02 -5.19 -9.19
C ALA A 440 1.89 -4.18 -9.49
N SER A 441 1.58 -3.32 -8.52
CA SER A 441 0.38 -2.45 -8.50
C SER A 441 0.64 -1.20 -7.68
N GLY A 442 -0.25 -0.21 -7.74
CA GLY A 442 0.07 1.08 -7.15
C GLY A 442 -1.08 2.06 -7.05
N GLY A 443 -0.78 3.29 -6.66
CA GLY A 443 -1.79 4.30 -6.47
C GLY A 443 -1.28 5.61 -5.90
N SER A 444 -2.19 6.59 -5.82
CA SER A 444 -1.96 7.88 -5.18
C SER A 444 -2.93 8.15 -4.02
N VAL A 445 -2.40 8.76 -2.95
CA VAL A 445 -3.14 9.25 -1.79
C VAL A 445 -2.64 10.65 -1.44
N SER A 446 -2.91 11.59 -2.34
CA SER A 446 -2.21 12.86 -2.48
C SER A 446 -3.15 14.07 -2.49
N GLY A 447 -2.62 15.25 -2.15
CA GLY A 447 -3.38 16.50 -2.20
C GLY A 447 -4.57 16.59 -1.24
N ASN A 448 -4.62 15.73 -0.21
CA ASN A 448 -5.75 15.70 0.71
C ASN A 448 -5.68 16.84 1.75
N GLY A 449 -6.85 17.33 2.15
CA GLY A 449 -7.03 18.46 3.07
C GLY A 449 -6.62 18.18 4.51
N SER A 450 -6.25 16.93 4.83
CA SER A 450 -5.66 16.53 6.09
C SER A 450 -4.49 15.56 5.90
N HIS A 451 -4.71 14.27 5.75
CA HIS A 451 -3.65 13.26 5.66
C HIS A 451 -3.76 12.50 4.34
N GLY A 452 -2.66 11.94 3.85
CA GLY A 452 -2.65 10.94 2.79
C GLY A 452 -3.13 9.59 3.33
N ALA A 453 -2.26 8.59 3.33
CA ALA A 453 -2.53 7.27 3.91
C ALA A 453 -2.08 7.25 5.38
N THR A 454 -3.00 7.13 6.33
CA THR A 454 -2.70 7.19 7.76
C THR A 454 -3.32 6.05 8.55
N ASN A 455 -2.65 5.66 9.63
CA ASN A 455 -2.99 4.51 10.46
C ASN A 455 -3.08 3.20 9.66
N VAL A 456 -2.22 3.09 8.64
CA VAL A 456 -2.21 1.97 7.72
C VAL A 456 -1.18 0.91 8.11
N ALA A 457 -1.36 -0.29 7.56
CA ALA A 457 -0.29 -1.26 7.36
C ALA A 457 0.10 -1.27 5.88
N LEU A 458 1.34 -1.66 5.56
CA LEU A 458 1.84 -1.69 4.18
C LEU A 458 2.71 -2.93 3.96
N ASP A 459 2.40 -3.69 2.91
CA ASP A 459 3.33 -4.58 2.22
C ASP A 459 3.30 -4.22 0.73
N ALA A 460 4.48 -3.96 0.17
CA ALA A 460 4.66 -3.47 -1.19
C ALA A 460 5.73 -4.32 -1.88
N GLU A 461 5.37 -4.97 -2.98
CA GLU A 461 6.25 -5.79 -3.81
C GLU A 461 6.09 -5.35 -5.26
N ASN A 462 7.16 -4.85 -5.89
CA ASN A 462 7.10 -4.23 -7.22
C ASN A 462 5.98 -3.17 -7.34
N ALA A 463 5.73 -2.44 -6.26
CA ALA A 463 4.58 -1.55 -6.14
C ALA A 463 4.97 -0.07 -6.31
N GLN A 464 4.02 0.77 -6.72
CA GLN A 464 4.22 2.20 -6.94
C GLN A 464 3.22 3.01 -6.10
N LEU A 465 3.66 3.65 -5.02
CA LEU A 465 2.76 4.36 -4.10
C LEU A 465 3.19 5.83 -3.92
N THR A 466 2.26 6.76 -4.15
CA THR A 466 2.51 8.20 -3.97
C THR A 466 1.57 8.83 -2.93
N CYS A 467 2.12 9.37 -1.85
CA CYS A 467 1.38 10.06 -0.78
C CYS A 467 1.92 11.49 -0.60
N SER A 468 1.77 12.34 -1.62
CA SER A 468 2.44 13.64 -1.71
C SER A 468 1.47 14.83 -1.62
N GLY A 469 1.96 15.99 -1.22
CA GLY A 469 1.20 17.24 -1.20
C GLY A 469 0.00 17.26 -0.27
N ASN A 470 -0.06 16.36 0.73
CA ASN A 470 -1.14 16.36 1.71
C ASN A 470 -0.92 17.48 2.74
N ARG A 471 -2.01 18.04 3.26
CA ARG A 471 -1.93 19.18 4.20
C ARG A 471 -1.16 18.86 5.48
N TYR A 472 -1.15 17.60 5.91
CA TYR A 472 -0.45 17.15 7.10
C TYR A 472 0.43 15.92 6.82
N LEU A 473 0.02 14.69 7.13
CA LEU A 473 0.90 13.52 6.93
C LEU A 473 0.78 12.96 5.52
N GLY A 474 1.89 12.48 4.95
CA GLY A 474 1.90 11.72 3.70
C GLY A 474 1.48 10.26 3.92
N LEU A 475 2.43 9.41 4.31
CA LEU A 475 2.26 7.99 4.59
C LEU A 475 2.60 7.69 6.04
N ASN A 476 1.63 7.26 6.85
CA ASN A 476 1.81 6.96 8.26
C ASN A 476 1.45 5.50 8.58
N ILE A 477 2.47 4.66 8.63
CA ILE A 477 2.39 3.20 8.81
C ILE A 477 2.51 2.91 10.31
N THR A 478 1.42 2.51 10.94
CA THR A 478 1.35 2.32 12.40
C THR A 478 1.10 0.87 12.82
N LYS A 479 0.82 -0.01 11.85
CA LYS A 479 0.44 -1.41 12.07
C LYS A 479 1.15 -2.31 11.03
N THR A 480 1.20 -3.61 11.31
CA THR A 480 1.56 -4.63 10.32
C THR A 480 0.30 -5.27 9.74
N ASN A 481 0.41 -5.79 8.51
CA ASN A 481 -0.67 -6.60 7.94
C ASN A 481 -0.76 -7.94 8.69
N VAL A 482 -1.91 -8.60 8.60
CA VAL A 482 -2.10 -9.92 9.24
C VAL A 482 -1.11 -10.93 8.71
N GLY A 483 -0.48 -11.66 9.63
CA GLY A 483 0.53 -12.66 9.30
C GLY A 483 1.91 -12.06 8.97
N ALA A 484 2.02 -10.74 8.80
CA ALA A 484 3.29 -10.08 8.56
C ALA A 484 4.03 -9.83 9.88
N ALA A 485 5.31 -10.21 9.92
CA ALA A 485 6.17 -9.94 11.07
C ALA A 485 6.56 -8.45 11.16
N GLN A 486 6.63 -7.76 10.03
CA GLN A 486 7.14 -6.39 9.86
C GLN A 486 6.58 -5.80 8.56
N THR A 487 6.78 -4.51 8.34
CA THR A 487 6.45 -3.83 7.07
C THR A 487 7.50 -4.20 6.01
N ASN A 488 7.07 -4.60 4.81
CA ASN A 488 8.00 -4.94 3.71
C ASN A 488 7.77 -4.06 2.48
N ILE A 489 8.85 -3.49 1.95
CA ILE A 489 8.89 -2.74 0.69
C ILE A 489 9.99 -3.37 -0.16
N THR A 490 9.64 -4.16 -1.16
CA THR A 490 10.56 -5.08 -1.84
C THR A 490 10.42 -5.06 -3.37
N GLN A 491 11.36 -5.70 -4.05
CA GLN A 491 11.32 -6.01 -5.49
C GLN A 491 11.02 -4.80 -6.39
N ASN A 492 11.90 -3.80 -6.45
CA ASN A 492 11.71 -2.62 -7.31
C ASN A 492 10.44 -1.80 -6.97
N SER A 493 10.00 -1.82 -5.70
CA SER A 493 8.94 -0.93 -5.25
C SER A 493 9.43 0.52 -5.21
N ALA A 494 8.56 1.48 -5.51
CA ALA A 494 8.81 2.90 -5.32
C ALA A 494 7.73 3.53 -4.44
N VAL A 495 8.14 4.22 -3.37
CA VAL A 495 7.25 4.94 -2.46
C VAL A 495 7.68 6.40 -2.37
N ALA A 496 6.78 7.32 -2.73
CA ALA A 496 7.03 8.76 -2.73
C ALA A 496 6.07 9.51 -1.80
N ALA A 497 6.57 10.38 -0.93
CA ALA A 497 5.75 11.21 -0.04
C ALA A 497 6.36 12.62 0.11
N ASN A 498 6.32 13.37 -0.98
CA ASN A 498 6.94 14.69 -1.11
C ASN A 498 5.98 15.83 -0.75
N GLY A 499 6.51 16.93 -0.23
CA GLY A 499 5.79 18.19 -0.06
C GLY A 499 4.60 18.14 0.90
N ASN A 500 4.61 17.25 1.89
CA ASN A 500 3.53 17.14 2.87
C ASN A 500 3.69 18.20 3.97
N GLY A 501 2.60 18.75 4.51
CA GLY A 501 2.69 19.82 5.51
C GLY A 501 3.30 19.39 6.85
N GLY A 502 3.16 18.13 7.21
CA GLY A 502 3.88 17.41 8.26
C GLY A 502 4.74 16.31 7.66
N ALA A 503 4.98 15.24 8.40
CA ALA A 503 5.92 14.21 7.97
C ALA A 503 5.54 13.50 6.65
N GLY A 504 6.55 13.24 5.82
CA GLY A 504 6.39 12.53 4.56
C GLY A 504 6.04 11.07 4.79
N ILE A 505 6.95 10.30 5.37
CA ILE A 505 6.76 8.88 5.71
C ILE A 505 6.98 8.66 7.20
N ARG A 506 6.13 7.85 7.83
CA ARG A 506 6.28 7.44 9.23
C ARG A 506 6.21 5.93 9.37
N PHE A 507 7.33 5.32 9.76
CA PHE A 507 7.44 3.92 10.15
C PHE A 507 7.23 3.79 11.66
N GLN A 508 5.98 3.82 12.11
CA GLN A 508 5.60 3.78 13.53
C GLN A 508 5.40 2.36 14.07
N VAL A 509 5.56 1.34 13.22
CA VAL A 509 5.53 -0.07 13.61
C VAL A 509 6.71 -0.42 14.51
N THR A 510 6.46 -1.14 15.60
CA THR A 510 7.51 -1.52 16.57
C THR A 510 8.28 -2.77 16.17
N SER A 511 7.75 -3.57 15.23
CA SER A 511 8.41 -4.78 14.74
C SER A 511 9.47 -4.52 13.67
N GLY A 512 9.54 -3.29 13.15
CA GLY A 512 10.52 -2.86 12.16
C GLY A 512 9.98 -2.79 10.73
N THR A 513 10.84 -2.35 9.81
CA THR A 513 10.58 -2.20 8.38
C THR A 513 11.75 -2.77 7.57
N GLN A 514 11.45 -3.45 6.46
CA GLN A 514 12.43 -3.89 5.46
C GLN A 514 12.21 -3.13 4.16
N ILE A 515 13.30 -2.62 3.60
CA ILE A 515 13.34 -1.94 2.30
C ILE A 515 14.41 -2.65 1.49
N HIS A 516 14.01 -3.41 0.47
CA HIS A 516 14.90 -4.26 -0.32
C HIS A 516 14.75 -3.98 -1.82
N ASP A 517 15.86 -3.74 -2.52
CA ASP A 517 15.90 -3.43 -3.95
C ASP A 517 14.84 -2.41 -4.40
N SER A 518 14.61 -1.36 -3.60
CA SER A 518 13.47 -0.45 -3.77
C SER A 518 13.88 1.02 -3.66
N THR A 519 12.99 1.92 -4.06
CA THR A 519 13.20 3.37 -4.00
C THR A 519 12.22 4.03 -3.03
N ILE A 520 12.72 4.86 -2.13
CA ILE A 520 11.93 5.72 -1.25
C ILE A 520 12.29 7.17 -1.53
N GLU A 521 11.29 8.02 -1.66
CA GLU A 521 11.48 9.46 -1.81
C GLU A 521 10.55 10.22 -0.85
N ALA A 522 11.12 11.04 0.03
CA ALA A 522 10.36 11.93 0.90
C ALA A 522 11.13 13.25 1.05
N THR A 523 10.74 14.26 0.28
CA THR A 523 11.44 15.54 0.25
C THR A 523 10.47 16.70 0.44
N GLY A 524 10.96 17.76 1.09
CA GLY A 524 10.20 18.98 1.28
C GLY A 524 8.96 18.83 2.16
N SER A 525 8.90 17.78 2.99
CA SER A 525 7.82 17.59 3.95
C SER A 525 8.15 18.26 5.29
N GLY A 526 7.12 18.56 6.10
CA GLY A 526 7.31 19.12 7.44
C GLY A 526 7.78 20.58 7.48
N VAL A 527 7.70 21.32 6.37
CA VAL A 527 8.20 22.71 6.25
C VAL A 527 7.12 23.74 6.61
N GLY A 528 6.94 24.08 7.90
CA GLY A 528 6.03 25.18 8.27
C GLY A 528 5.90 25.44 9.76
N THR A 529 5.76 26.71 10.15
CA THR A 529 5.66 27.13 11.57
C THR A 529 4.24 27.04 12.15
N SER A 530 3.24 26.63 11.35
CA SER A 530 1.87 26.42 11.84
C SER A 530 1.13 25.31 11.07
N LEU A 531 0.30 24.56 11.80
CA LEU A 531 -0.63 23.54 11.26
C LEU A 531 -2.03 23.77 11.84
N TYR A 532 -3.06 23.81 10.99
CA TYR A 532 -4.44 24.08 11.39
C TYR A 532 -4.62 25.36 12.23
N GLY A 533 -3.75 26.37 12.02
CA GLY A 533 -3.77 27.62 12.79
C GLY A 533 -3.05 27.56 14.15
N TYR A 534 -2.53 26.39 14.54
CA TYR A 534 -1.69 26.23 15.72
C TYR A 534 -0.22 26.38 15.34
N ALA A 535 0.53 27.15 16.14
CA ALA A 535 1.98 27.21 15.98
C ALA A 535 2.59 25.85 16.33
N VAL A 536 3.42 25.33 15.44
CA VAL A 536 4.18 24.10 15.64
C VAL A 536 5.65 24.47 15.77
N LYS A 537 6.34 23.85 16.73
CA LYS A 537 7.75 24.10 16.99
C LYS A 537 8.60 22.97 16.41
N PRO A 538 9.82 23.27 15.94
CA PRO A 538 10.82 22.26 15.64
C PRO A 538 10.92 21.28 16.82
N GLY A 539 10.64 19.99 16.57
CA GLY A 539 10.61 18.94 17.59
C GLY A 539 9.28 18.41 18.07
N ASP A 540 8.16 19.02 17.68
CA ASP A 540 6.85 18.52 18.09
C ASP A 540 6.57 17.14 17.44
N SER A 541 6.75 16.06 18.20
CA SER A 541 6.29 14.70 17.89
C SER A 541 6.68 14.20 16.48
N GLY A 542 7.83 14.59 15.94
CA GLY A 542 8.29 14.20 14.58
C GLY A 542 7.55 14.86 13.43
N TYR A 543 6.98 16.04 13.66
CA TYR A 543 6.23 16.85 12.69
C TYR A 543 7.07 17.30 11.50
N TRP A 544 8.34 17.63 11.75
CA TRP A 544 9.23 18.26 10.77
C TRP A 544 9.94 17.25 9.88
N ALA A 545 9.75 15.96 10.12
CA ALA A 545 10.60 14.94 9.53
C ALA A 545 10.09 14.49 8.15
N ASP A 546 10.95 14.46 7.13
CA ASP A 546 10.63 13.79 5.88
C ASP A 546 10.34 12.32 6.11
N VAL A 547 11.18 11.64 6.90
CA VAL A 547 10.96 10.26 7.35
C VAL A 547 11.12 10.17 8.87
N ALA A 548 10.16 9.55 9.53
CA ALA A 548 10.22 9.24 10.96
C ALA A 548 10.11 7.74 11.19
N ALA A 549 10.87 7.17 12.13
CA ALA A 549 10.70 5.78 12.55
C ALA A 549 10.66 5.63 14.06
N LYS A 550 10.02 4.55 14.51
CA LYS A 550 9.93 4.15 15.91
C LYS A 550 10.77 2.91 16.24
N ALA A 551 11.16 2.14 15.23
CA ALA A 551 11.94 0.90 15.35
C ALA A 551 13.00 0.83 14.23
N THR A 552 13.59 -0.34 14.03
CA THR A 552 14.61 -0.55 13.00
C THR A 552 14.00 -0.46 11.60
N VAL A 553 14.60 0.36 10.74
CA VAL A 553 14.39 0.38 9.28
C VAL A 553 15.65 -0.19 8.63
N ASN A 554 15.53 -1.39 8.05
CA ASN A 554 16.60 -2.04 7.31
C ASN A 554 16.48 -1.68 5.84
N VAL A 555 17.59 -1.26 5.26
CA VAL A 555 17.72 -0.83 3.86
C VAL A 555 18.78 -1.72 3.22
N THR A 556 18.41 -2.41 2.15
CA THR A 556 19.28 -3.34 1.39
C THR A 556 19.04 -3.16 -0.11
N GLY A 557 20.11 -3.02 -0.90
CA GLY A 557 20.03 -2.78 -2.35
C GLY A 557 19.16 -1.58 -2.78
N SER A 558 18.87 -0.64 -1.87
CA SER A 558 17.79 0.34 -2.05
C SER A 558 18.28 1.79 -2.09
N ILE A 559 17.49 2.67 -2.70
CA ILE A 559 17.74 4.11 -2.75
C ILE A 559 16.70 4.82 -1.88
N VAL A 560 17.15 5.62 -0.93
CA VAL A 560 16.29 6.46 -0.08
C VAL A 560 16.72 7.92 -0.26
N THR A 561 15.83 8.75 -0.80
CA THR A 561 16.07 10.18 -0.99
C THR A 561 15.20 10.97 -0.02
N VAL A 562 15.85 11.80 0.79
CA VAL A 562 15.23 12.58 1.86
C VAL A 562 15.68 14.05 1.83
N GLY A 563 14.88 14.93 2.44
CA GLY A 563 15.22 16.35 2.63
C GLY A 563 16.17 16.55 3.81
N THR A 564 16.04 17.67 4.53
CA THR A 564 17.01 18.10 5.56
C THR A 564 16.62 17.73 6.99
N TRP A 565 15.34 17.48 7.24
CA TRP A 565 14.84 16.99 8.52
C TRP A 565 14.53 15.50 8.36
N SER A 566 15.56 14.69 8.18
CA SER A 566 15.38 13.54 7.30
C SER A 566 14.93 12.29 8.02
N LEU A 567 15.56 11.96 9.15
CA LEU A 567 15.34 10.72 9.89
C LEU A 567 15.06 11.07 11.35
N TYR A 568 13.82 10.92 11.81
CA TYR A 568 13.42 11.29 13.17
C TYR A 568 13.02 10.08 14.02
N ASN A 569 13.45 10.07 15.29
CA ASN A 569 12.95 9.10 16.26
C ASN A 569 11.63 9.56 16.89
N SER A 570 10.52 8.90 16.56
CA SER A 570 9.19 9.26 17.07
C SER A 570 8.81 8.65 18.41
N SER A 571 9.73 7.98 19.10
CA SER A 571 9.41 7.25 20.32
C SER A 571 9.33 8.17 21.55
N GLY A 572 8.14 8.30 22.14
CA GLY A 572 8.01 8.73 23.55
C GLY A 572 8.51 7.68 24.55
N SER A 573 8.80 6.46 24.08
CA SER A 573 9.52 5.40 24.81
C SER A 573 11.02 5.54 24.56
N LYS A 574 11.88 5.28 25.54
CA LYS A 574 13.36 5.40 25.43
C LYS A 574 14.05 4.44 24.43
N LEU A 575 13.32 3.83 23.50
CA LEU A 575 13.88 2.88 22.55
C LEU A 575 14.47 3.63 21.34
N PRO A 576 15.73 3.38 20.97
CA PRO A 576 16.36 4.07 19.85
C PRO A 576 15.78 3.57 18.51
N SER A 577 15.37 4.49 17.62
CA SER A 577 15.15 4.16 16.21
C SER A 577 16.49 3.89 15.53
N VAL A 578 16.57 2.84 14.71
CA VAL A 578 17.81 2.46 14.00
C VAL A 578 17.57 2.50 12.50
N TRP A 579 18.38 3.25 11.77
CA TRP A 579 18.51 3.08 10.32
C TRP A 579 19.68 2.17 10.04
N ASN A 580 19.45 1.03 9.38
CA ASN A 580 20.48 0.06 9.07
C ASN A 580 20.65 -0.08 7.56
N LEU A 581 21.81 0.33 7.04
CA LEU A 581 22.23 0.11 5.67
C LEU A 581 23.05 -1.20 5.64
N ALA A 582 22.36 -2.30 5.38
CA ALA A 582 22.90 -3.67 5.41
C ALA A 582 23.42 -4.12 4.04
N ALA A 583 24.24 -5.18 4.00
CA ALA A 583 24.95 -5.70 2.81
C ALA A 583 24.21 -5.49 1.46
N GLY A 584 24.70 -4.54 0.66
CA GLY A 584 24.15 -4.20 -0.66
C GLY A 584 24.55 -2.79 -1.09
N ALA A 585 24.29 -2.44 -2.36
CA ALA A 585 24.55 -1.09 -2.89
C ALA A 585 23.46 -0.09 -2.44
N ASN A 586 23.34 0.14 -1.13
CA ASN A 586 22.38 1.11 -0.59
C ASN A 586 22.81 2.54 -0.88
N ILE A 587 21.85 3.42 -1.11
CA ILE A 587 22.10 4.86 -1.23
C ILE A 587 21.10 5.61 -0.38
N VAL A 588 21.56 6.37 0.61
CA VAL A 588 20.72 7.36 1.30
C VAL A 588 21.19 8.74 0.90
N ARG A 589 20.31 9.55 0.30
CA ARG A 589 20.59 10.92 -0.12
C ARG A 589 19.87 11.91 0.77
N VAL A 590 20.63 12.82 1.35
CA VAL A 590 20.11 13.89 2.20
C VAL A 590 20.28 15.21 1.46
N SER A 591 19.21 15.69 0.83
CA SER A 591 19.26 16.95 0.09
C SER A 591 19.40 18.15 1.05
N SER A 592 20.35 19.03 0.74
CA SER A 592 20.63 20.25 1.52
C SER A 592 19.56 21.30 1.26
N ASN A 593 18.78 21.66 2.29
CA ASN A 593 17.94 22.85 2.28
C ASN A 593 18.69 23.98 3.00
N PRO A 594 19.03 25.08 2.29
CA PRO A 594 19.76 26.21 2.84
C PRO A 594 19.14 26.85 4.07
N ALA A 595 17.82 26.73 4.25
CA ALA A 595 17.10 27.29 5.38
C ALA A 595 17.41 26.61 6.73
N PHE A 596 18.10 25.45 6.71
CA PHE A 596 18.31 24.61 7.89
C PHE A 596 19.79 24.21 8.11
N GLU A 597 20.73 24.89 7.44
CA GLU A 597 22.16 24.52 7.35
C GLU A 597 23.02 24.68 8.63
N THR A 598 22.46 25.09 9.78
CA THR A 598 23.27 25.33 10.99
C THR A 598 22.77 24.54 12.21
N GLY A 599 23.61 23.61 12.68
CA GLY A 599 23.52 23.03 14.03
C GLY A 599 22.53 21.87 14.24
N ARG A 600 22.22 21.10 13.19
CA ARG A 600 21.36 19.90 13.27
C ARG A 600 22.08 18.68 12.72
N ASP A 601 21.75 17.51 13.26
CA ASP A 601 22.27 16.21 12.84
C ASP A 601 21.27 15.43 11.97
N ILE A 602 21.68 14.27 11.45
CA ILE A 602 20.82 13.40 10.62
C ILE A 602 19.61 12.85 11.41
N PHE A 603 19.73 12.82 12.75
CA PHE A 603 18.75 12.34 13.72
C PHE A 603 18.45 13.41 14.78
N ASP A 604 17.66 14.43 14.43
CA ASP A 604 17.34 15.50 15.39
C ASP A 604 16.33 14.99 16.45
N ASP A 605 16.76 14.78 17.70
CA ASP A 605 15.87 14.69 18.88
C ASP A 605 16.00 15.96 19.74
N PRO A 606 15.12 16.95 19.55
CA PRO A 606 15.15 18.19 20.32
C PRO A 606 14.70 18.04 21.78
N ALA A 607 14.27 16.85 22.20
CA ALA A 607 14.00 16.56 23.60
C ALA A 607 15.26 16.11 24.37
N ASP A 608 16.40 15.89 23.70
CA ASP A 608 17.65 15.36 24.29
C ASP A 608 17.43 14.08 25.12
N THR A 609 16.42 13.26 24.78
CA THR A 609 16.00 12.12 25.61
C THR A 609 16.13 10.77 24.93
N VAL A 610 16.24 10.71 23.60
CA VAL A 610 16.35 9.47 22.84
C VAL A 610 17.34 9.64 21.69
N ALA A 611 18.39 8.81 21.67
CA ALA A 611 19.34 8.78 20.56
C ALA A 611 18.82 7.88 19.42
N GLY A 612 18.75 8.40 18.19
CA GLY A 612 18.69 7.55 17.00
C GLY A 612 20.07 6.99 16.66
N ARG A 613 20.15 5.91 15.87
CA ARG A 613 21.43 5.36 15.38
C ARG A 613 21.38 5.09 13.88
N THR A 614 22.41 5.55 13.16
CA THR A 614 22.69 5.10 11.78
C THR A 614 23.75 4.00 11.84
N ILE A 615 23.39 2.81 11.36
CA ILE A 615 24.31 1.69 11.16
C ILE A 615 24.59 1.57 9.66
N VAL A 616 25.85 1.59 9.28
CA VAL A 616 26.31 1.41 7.90
C VAL A 616 27.32 0.29 7.86
N THR A 617 26.91 -0.83 7.27
CA THR A 617 27.78 -2.00 7.03
C THR A 617 28.08 -2.17 5.54
N SER A 618 27.38 -1.45 4.67
CA SER A 618 27.64 -1.33 3.24
C SER A 618 26.87 -0.13 2.63
N GLY A 619 27.16 0.18 1.38
CA GLY A 619 26.51 1.27 0.63
C GLY A 619 27.08 2.67 0.90
N SER A 620 26.34 3.68 0.44
CA SER A 620 26.68 5.11 0.53
C SER A 620 25.60 5.89 1.28
N LEU A 621 26.06 6.77 2.18
CA LEU A 621 25.24 7.81 2.78
C LEU A 621 25.79 9.17 2.36
N ASN A 622 25.08 9.82 1.43
CA ASN A 622 25.44 11.10 0.84
C ASN A 622 24.73 12.23 1.61
N GLY A 623 25.44 12.79 2.59
CA GLY A 623 25.05 13.98 3.33
C GLY A 623 26.28 14.82 3.68
N SER A 624 26.12 16.13 3.82
CA SER A 624 27.18 17.03 4.30
C SER A 624 27.48 16.77 5.79
N ARG A 625 28.75 16.57 6.19
CA ARG A 625 29.12 16.35 7.60
C ARG A 625 28.85 17.59 8.47
N ARG A 626 28.85 18.81 7.91
CA ARG A 626 28.30 20.03 8.57
C ARG A 626 26.81 19.93 8.93
N ASN A 627 26.04 19.14 8.18
CA ASN A 627 24.62 18.89 8.42
C ASN A 627 24.40 17.62 9.28
N MET A 628 25.49 17.04 9.80
CA MET A 628 25.50 15.88 10.70
C MET A 628 26.23 16.21 12.02
N SER A 629 26.53 17.49 12.26
CA SER A 629 27.30 17.98 13.40
C SER A 629 26.55 19.04 14.20
N GLY A 630 26.47 18.84 15.52
CA GLY A 630 26.10 19.89 16.49
C GLY A 630 27.29 20.78 16.87
N THR A 631 27.09 21.79 17.71
CA THR A 631 28.07 22.83 18.10
C THR A 631 29.21 22.37 19.05
N TYR A 632 29.50 21.07 19.17
CA TYR A 632 30.40 20.53 20.21
C TYR A 632 31.61 19.78 19.64
N GLU A 633 32.75 19.87 20.35
CA GLU A 633 34.08 19.46 19.87
C GLU A 633 34.30 17.94 19.74
N PHE A 634 35.17 17.61 18.78
CA PHE A 634 35.44 16.28 18.22
C PHE A 634 36.18 15.30 19.17
N ALA A 635 36.66 15.74 20.33
CA ALA A 635 37.61 14.98 21.15
C ALA A 635 36.99 14.10 22.27
N THR A 636 35.68 14.17 22.52
CA THR A 636 34.97 13.37 23.55
C THR A 636 34.10 12.25 22.96
N LEU A 637 34.29 11.91 21.68
CA LEU A 637 33.27 11.30 20.82
C LEU A 637 33.10 9.77 20.88
N ASN A 638 33.87 9.01 21.67
CA ASN A 638 33.61 7.57 21.84
C ASN A 638 34.40 6.92 23.00
N PRO A 639 33.98 7.02 24.27
CA PRO A 639 34.49 6.08 25.27
C PRO A 639 33.91 4.69 24.95
N GLN A 640 34.76 3.66 24.85
CA GLN A 640 34.33 2.27 24.68
C GLN A 640 33.25 1.92 25.73
N GLU A 641 31.99 1.80 25.31
CA GLU A 641 30.92 1.30 26.18
C GLU A 641 30.82 -0.22 26.02
N ASN A 642 31.25 -0.90 27.07
CA ASN A 642 30.90 -2.29 27.30
C ASN A 642 29.37 -2.43 27.38
N LEU A 643 28.85 -3.40 26.64
CA LEU A 643 27.45 -3.79 26.50
C LEU A 643 26.81 -4.23 27.84
N ASP A 644 26.45 -3.29 28.72
CA ASP A 644 25.61 -3.56 29.89
C ASP A 644 24.38 -2.63 29.90
N ASP A 645 23.21 -3.23 29.68
CA ASP A 645 21.93 -2.64 29.27
C ASP A 645 21.15 -1.94 30.40
N THR A 646 21.84 -1.37 31.40
CA THR A 646 21.15 -0.80 32.58
C THR A 646 21.57 0.59 33.04
N LEU A 647 22.62 1.21 32.49
CA LEU A 647 23.05 2.53 32.95
C LEU A 647 23.67 3.37 31.81
N LEU A 648 22.84 4.14 31.10
CA LEU A 648 23.34 5.17 30.16
C LEU A 648 22.69 6.53 30.38
N LYS A 649 23.46 7.40 31.05
CA LYS A 649 23.54 8.84 30.77
C LYS A 649 24.99 9.26 30.94
N PRO A 650 25.61 9.86 29.92
CA PRO A 650 26.56 10.95 30.11
C PRO A 650 25.80 12.27 29.98
N ALA A 651 26.15 13.23 30.84
CA ALA A 651 25.72 14.60 30.66
C ALA A 651 26.43 15.18 29.43
N THR A 652 25.62 15.62 28.47
CA THR A 652 25.92 16.60 27.42
C THR A 652 26.97 16.20 26.39
N ALA A 653 26.58 15.35 25.43
CA ALA A 653 26.90 15.44 24.00
C ALA A 653 26.18 14.29 23.25
N VAL A 654 25.40 14.58 22.22
CA VAL A 654 24.90 13.58 21.26
C VAL A 654 25.58 13.86 19.93
N TYR A 655 26.29 12.86 19.41
CA TYR A 655 26.97 12.89 18.13
C TYR A 655 26.47 11.70 17.32
N ALA A 656 25.84 11.95 16.17
CA ALA A 656 25.19 10.95 15.33
C ALA A 656 26.04 10.54 14.11
N ALA A 657 27.37 10.44 14.25
CA ALA A 657 28.16 9.85 13.17
C ALA A 657 27.74 8.38 12.97
N PRO A 658 27.62 7.91 11.71
CA PRO A 658 27.35 6.52 11.43
C PRO A 658 28.37 5.59 12.08
N VAL A 659 27.89 4.46 12.60
CA VAL A 659 28.70 3.36 13.11
C VAL A 659 28.45 2.10 12.28
N ASN A 660 29.24 1.06 12.45
CA ASN A 660 28.85 -0.29 11.99
C ASN A 660 28.29 -1.15 13.13
N ASP A 661 28.07 -2.44 12.88
CA ASP A 661 27.46 -3.36 13.86
C ASP A 661 28.29 -3.55 15.13
N TYR A 662 29.61 -3.33 15.08
CA TYR A 662 30.49 -3.40 16.26
C TYR A 662 30.52 -2.07 17.04
N GLY A 663 29.76 -1.06 16.61
CA GLY A 663 29.79 0.28 17.19
C GLY A 663 31.02 1.08 16.79
N THR A 664 31.80 0.62 15.80
CA THR A 664 32.96 1.35 15.29
C THR A 664 32.48 2.58 14.54
N ALA A 665 32.98 3.76 14.95
CA ALA A 665 32.70 5.02 14.26
C ALA A 665 33.28 5.03 12.84
N LEU A 666 32.50 5.54 11.89
CA LEU A 666 32.89 5.61 10.48
C LEU A 666 33.34 7.01 10.10
N THR A 667 34.27 7.09 9.17
CA THR A 667 34.80 8.33 8.59
C THR A 667 34.25 8.53 7.19
N LEU A 668 33.87 9.76 6.86
CA LEU A 668 33.38 10.15 5.55
C LEU A 668 34.54 10.38 4.57
N PHE A 669 34.49 9.71 3.43
CA PHE A 669 35.45 9.85 2.33
C PHE A 669 34.74 10.33 1.08
N LYS A 670 35.35 11.28 0.36
CA LYS A 670 34.97 11.57 -1.02
C LYS A 670 35.62 10.55 -1.94
N VAL A 671 34.83 9.91 -2.79
CA VAL A 671 35.34 8.98 -3.79
C VAL A 671 35.39 9.67 -5.14
N THR A 672 36.49 9.50 -5.86
CA THR A 672 36.75 10.18 -7.14
C THR A 672 36.25 9.40 -8.36
N ASN A 673 35.86 8.13 -8.17
CA ASN A 673 35.29 7.28 -9.20
C ASN A 673 34.02 6.58 -8.65
N PRO A 674 32.92 6.55 -9.41
CA PRO A 674 31.70 5.85 -9.02
C PRO A 674 31.86 4.33 -9.06
N TYR A 675 30.96 3.61 -8.39
CA TYR A 675 30.87 2.14 -8.38
C TYR A 675 32.12 1.41 -7.84
N GLN A 676 32.84 2.04 -6.91
CA GLN A 676 33.98 1.42 -6.26
C GLN A 676 33.58 0.82 -4.92
N SER A 677 33.97 -0.44 -4.71
CA SER A 677 33.89 -1.11 -3.41
C SER A 677 35.21 -0.92 -2.66
N ILE A 678 35.12 -0.54 -1.40
CA ILE A 678 36.25 -0.44 -0.48
C ILE A 678 36.05 -1.50 0.59
N ASN A 679 36.95 -2.47 0.64
CA ASN A 679 36.97 -3.46 1.71
C ASN A 679 37.71 -2.88 2.92
N VAL A 680 37.10 -2.96 4.10
CA VAL A 680 37.74 -2.47 5.33
C VAL A 680 37.52 -3.45 6.47
N TYR A 681 38.62 -3.84 7.12
CA TYR A 681 38.58 -4.58 8.37
C TYR A 681 38.19 -3.67 9.54
N ASP A 682 37.25 -4.13 10.34
CA ASP A 682 36.87 -3.44 11.56
C ASP A 682 38.00 -3.55 12.63
N PRO A 683 38.35 -2.46 13.34
CA PRO A 683 39.35 -2.47 14.41
C PRO A 683 38.88 -3.12 15.73
N ASN A 684 37.58 -3.07 16.03
CA ASN A 684 36.91 -3.65 17.19
C ASN A 684 36.40 -5.09 16.93
N GLY A 685 36.33 -5.55 15.67
CA GLY A 685 35.94 -6.91 15.28
C GLY A 685 36.69 -7.40 14.05
N LYS A 686 37.04 -8.69 13.94
CA LYS A 686 37.81 -9.20 12.78
C LYS A 686 37.03 -9.30 11.46
N ALA A 687 35.80 -8.79 11.38
CA ALA A 687 35.01 -8.84 10.16
C ALA A 687 35.48 -7.79 9.15
N ALA A 688 35.42 -8.14 7.87
CA ALA A 688 35.61 -7.20 6.78
C ALA A 688 34.25 -6.71 6.28
N TYR A 689 34.16 -5.42 5.96
CA TYR A 689 32.99 -4.78 5.38
C TYR A 689 33.30 -4.25 3.98
N ASP A 690 32.37 -4.44 3.05
CA ASP A 690 32.45 -3.91 1.69
C ASP A 690 31.55 -2.69 1.55
N TYR A 691 32.17 -1.51 1.53
CA TYR A 691 31.49 -0.24 1.32
C TYR A 691 31.51 0.13 -0.16
N THR A 692 30.35 0.18 -0.81
CA THR A 692 30.26 0.38 -2.26
C THR A 692 29.62 1.73 -2.58
N THR A 693 30.25 2.53 -3.44
CA THR A 693 29.64 3.74 -4.02
C THR A 693 28.73 3.40 -5.18
N ALA A 694 27.83 4.31 -5.55
CA ALA A 694 26.84 4.01 -6.58
C ALA A 694 26.50 5.19 -7.52
N TYR A 695 27.21 6.34 -7.51
CA TYR A 695 26.78 7.51 -8.29
C TYR A 695 27.87 8.33 -9.03
N ASP A 696 27.62 8.58 -10.32
CA ASP A 696 28.58 9.17 -11.27
C ASP A 696 28.52 10.73 -11.39
N ASP A 697 27.95 11.44 -10.42
CA ASP A 697 27.82 12.91 -10.49
C ASP A 697 28.95 13.69 -9.78
N GLY A 698 29.94 12.98 -9.23
CA GLY A 698 31.07 13.57 -8.51
C GLY A 698 30.76 14.02 -7.08
N SER A 699 29.56 13.71 -6.56
CA SER A 699 29.15 13.90 -5.16
C SER A 699 29.27 12.64 -4.30
N ASP A 700 29.96 11.60 -4.81
CA ASP A 700 30.01 10.30 -4.15
C ASP A 700 30.82 10.31 -2.84
N PHE A 701 30.17 9.84 -1.78
CA PHE A 701 30.76 9.68 -0.46
C PHE A 701 30.60 8.27 0.10
N VAL A 702 31.59 7.83 0.88
CA VAL A 702 31.57 6.55 1.61
C VAL A 702 31.86 6.78 3.07
N TRP A 703 31.10 6.10 3.93
CA TRP A 703 31.39 5.98 5.35
C TRP A 703 32.09 4.65 5.59
N ALA A 704 33.34 4.69 6.05
CA ALA A 704 34.10 3.48 6.33
C ALA A 704 34.89 3.59 7.64
N ALA A 705 35.15 2.44 8.27
CA ALA A 705 36.02 2.37 9.44
C ALA A 705 37.45 2.80 9.07
N VAL A 706 38.19 3.33 10.03
CA VAL A 706 39.60 3.70 9.83
C VAL A 706 40.44 3.26 11.00
N VAL A 707 41.67 2.79 10.73
CA VAL A 707 42.68 2.60 11.75
C VAL A 707 43.61 3.81 11.71
N VAL A 708 43.54 4.67 12.72
CA VAL A 708 44.49 5.77 12.87
C VAL A 708 45.71 5.25 13.61
N VAL A 709 46.85 5.19 12.93
CA VAL A 709 48.13 4.88 13.57
C VAL A 709 48.72 6.21 14.04
N HIS A 710 48.72 6.40 15.36
CA HIS A 710 49.41 7.52 16.00
C HIS A 710 50.89 7.15 16.11
N TYR A 711 51.74 7.85 15.37
CA TYR A 711 53.19 7.73 15.49
C TYR A 711 53.68 8.92 16.31
N ASP A 712 54.03 8.73 17.57
CA ASP A 712 54.55 9.81 18.40
C ASP A 712 56.01 10.09 18.04
N ALA A 713 56.25 11.03 17.12
CA ALA A 713 57.59 11.51 16.82
C ALA A 713 58.00 12.63 17.78
N THR A 714 58.02 12.38 19.09
CA THR A 714 58.36 13.43 20.09
C THR A 714 59.80 13.94 20.07
N GLU A 715 60.62 13.68 19.05
CA GLU A 715 61.98 14.23 18.99
C GLU A 715 62.45 14.59 17.57
N GLY A 716 61.93 15.67 16.98
CA GLY A 716 62.75 16.45 16.04
C GLY A 716 62.03 17.24 14.93
N THR A 717 62.56 18.43 14.66
CA THR A 717 62.35 19.15 13.40
C THR A 717 63.04 18.42 12.26
N ILE A 718 62.30 18.08 11.20
CA ILE A 718 62.89 17.57 9.96
C ILE A 718 63.47 18.77 9.19
N GLN A 719 64.80 18.88 9.11
CA GLN A 719 65.46 19.84 8.21
C GLN A 719 65.07 19.53 6.75
N ALA A 720 65.09 20.54 5.88
CA ALA A 720 64.61 20.51 4.48
C ALA A 720 65.08 19.33 3.58
N ASN A 721 66.00 18.49 4.05
CA ASN A 721 66.52 17.30 3.36
C ASN A 721 66.21 15.96 4.07
N GLY A 722 65.35 15.93 5.11
CA GLY A 722 64.97 14.71 5.84
C GLY A 722 63.66 14.07 5.35
N THR A 723 63.54 12.76 5.55
CA THR A 723 62.49 11.88 5.03
C THR A 723 61.10 12.17 5.61
N ALA A 724 60.32 12.99 4.90
CA ALA A 724 58.86 12.91 4.89
C ALA A 724 58.42 12.94 3.41
N GLN A 725 57.77 11.88 2.92
CA GLN A 725 57.12 11.94 1.61
C GLN A 725 55.73 12.54 1.81
N SER A 726 55.46 13.67 1.16
CA SER A 726 54.07 14.09 0.94
C SER A 726 53.41 13.07 0.02
N GLY A 727 52.37 12.37 0.50
CA GLY A 727 51.33 11.92 -0.41
C GLY A 727 50.78 13.12 -1.19
N ALA A 728 50.18 12.92 -2.37
CA ALA A 728 49.60 14.04 -3.10
C ALA A 728 48.57 14.73 -2.18
N PRO A 729 48.76 16.01 -1.77
CA PRO A 729 47.93 16.67 -0.76
C PRO A 729 46.44 16.78 -1.15
N GLU A 730 46.19 16.61 -2.45
CA GLU A 730 44.88 16.62 -3.09
C GLU A 730 44.07 15.33 -2.82
N GLN A 731 44.73 14.27 -2.35
CA GLN A 731 44.13 12.94 -2.17
C GLN A 731 43.57 12.69 -0.76
N PHE A 732 43.90 13.53 0.24
CA PHE A 732 43.50 13.34 1.64
C PHE A 732 43.17 14.69 2.31
N GLN A 733 42.13 15.35 1.82
CA GLN A 733 41.55 16.51 2.49
C GLN A 733 40.35 16.06 3.34
N ASN A 734 40.32 16.48 4.60
CA ASN A 734 39.07 16.46 5.34
C ASN A 734 38.17 17.53 4.71
N MET A 735 37.08 17.13 4.07
CA MET A 735 36.22 18.05 3.33
C MET A 735 35.56 19.13 4.20
N ASP A 736 35.59 18.97 5.52
CA ASP A 736 34.76 19.75 6.43
C ASP A 736 35.39 21.04 6.96
N ASP A 737 36.70 21.07 7.10
CA ASP A 737 37.46 22.24 7.58
C ASP A 737 38.56 22.68 6.61
N GLY A 738 38.72 21.96 5.49
CA GLY A 738 39.78 22.21 4.52
C GLY A 738 41.18 21.94 5.06
N THR A 739 41.30 21.28 6.21
CA THR A 739 42.59 20.89 6.77
C THR A 739 43.19 19.75 5.94
N GLN A 740 44.47 19.91 5.60
CA GLN A 740 45.24 18.83 5.02
C GLN A 740 45.47 17.77 6.08
N ILE A 741 45.13 16.52 5.77
CA ILE A 741 45.59 15.38 6.56
C ILE A 741 47.04 15.12 6.12
N GLY A 742 47.99 15.80 6.77
CA GLY A 742 49.42 15.72 6.43
C GLY A 742 50.22 16.96 6.84
N CYS A 743 51.55 16.89 6.67
CA CYS A 743 52.50 17.90 7.10
C CYS A 743 52.28 19.26 6.40
N ALA A 744 52.15 20.34 7.16
CA ALA A 744 52.07 21.71 6.63
C ALA A 744 53.41 22.44 6.80
N ALA A 745 53.84 23.17 5.78
CA ALA A 745 55.03 24.02 5.87
C ALA A 745 54.71 25.27 6.69
N THR A 746 55.45 25.53 7.77
CA THR A 746 55.19 26.66 8.67
C THR A 746 55.96 27.93 8.30
N ASP A 747 57.04 27.82 7.54
CA ASP A 747 57.64 28.88 6.70
C ASP A 747 58.89 28.34 6.01
N ALA A 748 59.30 28.94 4.89
CA ALA A 748 60.41 28.48 4.02
C ALA A 748 61.80 28.36 4.70
N ALA A 749 61.92 28.68 5.99
CA ALA A 749 63.16 28.60 6.76
C ALA A 749 63.04 27.90 8.13
N ALA A 750 61.85 27.44 8.55
CA ALA A 750 61.60 26.96 9.93
C ALA A 750 61.36 25.45 10.08
N GLY A 751 61.25 24.70 8.98
CA GLY A 751 60.91 23.27 9.00
C GLY A 751 59.41 23.01 8.78
N TYR A 752 59.00 21.75 8.95
CA TYR A 752 57.61 21.31 8.86
C TYR A 752 57.07 21.03 10.26
N GLU A 753 55.88 21.53 10.60
CA GLU A 753 55.10 20.94 11.70
C GLU A 753 54.37 19.71 11.15
N VAL A 754 54.68 18.55 11.71
CA VAL A 754 54.05 17.28 11.35
C VAL A 754 52.89 17.07 12.31
N SER A 755 51.65 17.09 11.81
CA SER A 755 50.51 16.54 12.52
C SER A 755 50.53 15.02 12.30
N ASP A 756 51.00 14.28 13.30
CA ASP A 756 51.27 12.83 13.22
C ASP A 756 49.98 11.99 13.15
N TYR A 757 49.41 11.83 11.95
CA TYR A 757 48.35 10.85 11.70
C TYR A 757 48.60 10.08 10.41
N THR A 758 48.79 8.77 10.50
CA THR A 758 48.68 7.87 9.34
C THR A 758 47.33 7.17 9.39
N ILE A 759 46.45 7.46 8.43
CA ILE A 759 45.18 6.73 8.27
C ILE A 759 45.49 5.45 7.50
N ASN A 760 45.33 4.31 8.17
CA ASN A 760 45.41 2.99 7.57
C ASN A 760 43.97 2.47 7.33
N GLY A 761 43.53 2.55 6.08
CA GLY A 761 42.47 1.67 5.59
C GLY A 761 43.16 0.52 4.87
N ALA A 762 42.99 -0.71 5.36
CA ALA A 762 43.71 -1.88 4.86
C ALA A 762 43.56 -2.12 3.34
N ASP A 763 42.59 -1.48 2.68
CA ASP A 763 42.35 -1.56 1.24
C ASP A 763 41.94 -0.22 0.56
N LEU A 764 42.35 0.94 1.10
CA LEU A 764 42.25 2.25 0.37
C LEU A 764 43.22 2.35 -0.84
N HIS A 765 43.75 1.21 -1.29
CA HIS A 765 44.64 1.03 -2.42
C HIS A 765 43.90 1.11 -3.76
N THR A 766 43.22 2.22 -4.04
CA THR A 766 42.87 2.53 -5.42
C THR A 766 44.10 3.13 -6.10
N THR A 767 44.75 2.29 -6.91
CA THR A 767 45.84 2.58 -7.87
C THR A 767 47.31 2.51 -7.38
N GLY A 768 47.84 1.28 -7.32
CA GLY A 768 49.12 0.95 -7.98
C GLY A 768 50.42 1.54 -7.42
N ARG A 769 50.51 1.92 -6.15
CA ARG A 769 51.81 2.23 -5.51
C ARG A 769 51.93 1.57 -4.15
N THR A 770 53.08 0.93 -3.95
CA THR A 770 53.52 0.26 -2.72
C THR A 770 53.38 1.21 -1.53
N LEU A 771 52.91 0.70 -0.38
CA LEU A 771 53.05 1.36 0.93
C LEU A 771 54.44 2.01 1.05
N PRO A 772 54.60 3.16 1.72
CA PRO A 772 55.90 3.53 2.24
C PRO A 772 56.29 2.44 3.23
N THR A 773 57.08 1.47 2.80
CA THR A 773 57.84 0.63 3.71
C THR A 773 58.62 1.59 4.59
N ALA A 774 58.44 1.50 5.91
CA ALA A 774 59.37 2.07 6.87
C ALA A 774 60.74 1.42 6.63
N ALA A 775 61.51 1.98 5.69
CA ALA A 775 62.82 1.49 5.32
C ALA A 775 63.84 2.19 6.21
N ILE A 776 64.37 1.44 7.18
CA ILE A 776 65.59 1.82 7.91
C ILE A 776 66.73 1.83 6.90
N CYS A 777 67.28 3.01 6.61
CA CYS A 777 68.56 3.12 5.92
C CYS A 777 69.62 3.47 6.97
N LEU A 778 70.37 2.46 7.41
CA LEU A 778 71.60 2.66 8.18
C LEU A 778 72.61 3.38 7.27
N ALA A 779 73.05 4.55 7.69
CA ALA A 779 74.15 5.27 7.05
C ALA A 779 75.44 4.44 7.17
N ALA A 780 76.01 4.04 6.04
CA ALA A 780 77.38 3.59 5.97
C ALA A 780 78.28 4.76 5.54
N GLY A 781 79.10 5.24 6.47
CA GLY A 781 80.40 5.85 6.14
C GLY A 781 80.47 7.37 6.14
N ILE A 782 81.04 7.88 7.22
CA ILE A 782 81.82 9.13 7.25
C ILE A 782 83.04 8.96 6.33
N MET A 783 83.12 9.74 5.25
CA MET A 783 84.26 10.62 4.94
C MET A 783 83.89 11.62 3.84
#